data_AF-A0A0G4EBR9-F1
#
_entry.id   AF-A0A0G4EBR9-F1
#
_cell.length_a   1.000
_cell.length_b   1.000
_cell.length_c   1.000
_cell.angle_alpha   90.00
_cell.angle_beta   90.00
_cell.angle_gamma   90.00
#
_symmetry.space_group_name_H-M   'P 1'
#
loop_
_entity.id
_entity.type
_entity.pdbx_description
1 polymer ?
#
loop_
_entity_poly.entity_id
_entity_poly.type
_entity_poly.pdbx_seq_one_letter_code
_entity_poly.pdbx_strand_id
1 'polypeptide(L)'
;MADRAMETQRRCSGEGDELSPAAAAAGVDGAAADAEKQMNVEKICVLVMPFLPLHLLVPLSQKTWQEAAAFQTRLVIDCDTTADDDYWQWTKGLVFWQRLPLDFVIRIAARLTHLREITLRHPRFCLMWCIDAFLTFIETTAALPTPTEQLGSHGAPQQSASQRGGALQTIAFDSVGLTVAELRKLKRSNPDLPPPVTPAPTLPSLKSVTGALREHRVLADRGWRMPALERVELNGWAADELGRFISSSSSLKEVERRCWTWGEWATAFERMPVAPCGQPGPLGHLQTMRGIGYVHEPFMESVQEYRIGIKRLRTRLVIDCDTTADDDYWQWTKGLVFWQRLPLDFVMRIAARLTHLREITLRHPRFCLMWCIDAFLTFIETTAALPTPAEPLSSHGAPQQSASQRGGALQTIAFESVGLTVAELRKLKRSNPDLPPPVTPAPTLPSLKGVTGALREHRVLADRGWRMPALERVEQPRPPIAPSFAPPADPPCPQDRYRSRPTAPCPSRQKLAHARTRAAAFQTRLVIDCDTTADDDYWQWTKGLVFWQRLPLDFVMRIAARLTHLREITLRHPRFCLMWCIDAFLTFIETTAALPTPAEPLSSHGAPQQSASQRGGALQTIAFESVGLTVAELRKLKRSNPDLPPPVTPAPTLPSLKGVTGALREHRVLADRGWRMPALERVEQPRVARQHRVLADRSWHMPALEYVDQEGWDVETLGRFISSSSSLKEVERRCWTWGEWATAFERMPVAPVGQPGPLGHLQTMRGIGYVHEPFMESVQEYRIGIKRLQGVLTSRGCRKALTRLDVEIPPFENHHSLSALLDVDGFVSTCCARPDVPVPTTVEKYASFELSLFYADDFPARPSRFIKTAIQEAAKQARYVTYTISQQDLTHPVDSPSQTTIDIVNSLSFDKAHIVTVENARGFVPLPGTPSRASAIIEHLQQFPTAEDPCSLWVRSSVGGTPGRLLAQKMPREVGTVPFDQDESREDRRLMLEALGEGREVRTVRVGHWKGDPISLAHRGPFEGWGSPGSPAIRDIHIDFSVSDELEPLAAAELVRDSLATLLNAGVRGLRRVVVLLPMQHDLDGAIRQLLPDKVEIGDFTIITDPRRTRWTVVEAHRIG
;
A
#
# COMPACT_ATOMS: atom_id res chain seq x y z
N MET A 1 8.23 -2.17 44.52
CA MET A 1 7.17 -1.24 45.00
C MET A 1 5.83 -1.95 45.14
N ALA A 2 5.40 -2.83 44.22
CA ALA A 2 4.22 -3.68 44.43
C ALA A 2 4.36 -4.64 45.64
N ASP A 3 5.56 -5.19 45.89
CA ASP A 3 5.80 -6.04 47.06
C ASP A 3 5.77 -5.26 48.39
N ARG A 4 6.15 -3.98 48.39
CA ARG A 4 6.12 -3.14 49.61
C ARG A 4 4.70 -2.69 49.99
N ALA A 5 3.80 -2.56 49.02
CA ALA A 5 2.39 -2.23 49.27
C ALA A 5 1.61 -3.44 49.84
N MET A 6 1.92 -4.67 49.38
CA MET A 6 1.31 -5.88 49.94
C MET A 6 1.84 -6.24 51.35
N GLU A 7 3.11 -5.94 51.67
CA GLU A 7 3.69 -6.17 53.00
C GLU A 7 3.09 -5.25 54.09
N THR A 8 2.73 -4.01 53.71
CA THR A 8 2.20 -3.00 54.64
C THR A 8 0.77 -3.35 55.08
N GLN A 9 0.00 -4.02 54.22
CA GLN A 9 -1.37 -4.43 54.54
C GLN A 9 -1.45 -5.69 55.43
N ARG A 10 -0.42 -6.55 55.41
CA ARG A 10 -0.29 -7.67 56.36
C ARG A 10 0.07 -7.22 57.78
N ARG A 11 0.78 -6.09 57.95
CA ARG A 11 1.15 -5.56 59.27
C ARG A 11 0.01 -4.87 60.03
N CYS A 12 -1.07 -4.45 59.38
CA CYS A 12 -2.19 -3.77 60.05
C CYS A 12 -3.26 -4.71 60.63
N SER A 13 -3.07 -6.04 60.57
CA SER A 13 -4.12 -7.02 60.91
C SER A 13 -3.86 -7.83 62.20
N GLY A 14 -2.80 -7.54 62.95
CA GLY A 14 -2.51 -8.31 64.16
C GLY A 14 -1.55 -7.60 65.09
N GLU A 15 -2.08 -7.02 66.15
CA GLU A 15 -1.54 -7.04 67.52
C GLU A 15 -2.51 -6.24 68.40
N GLY A 16 -3.28 -6.98 69.20
CA GLY A 16 -4.00 -6.46 70.35
C GLY A 16 -3.17 -6.67 71.62
N ASP A 17 -3.53 -5.90 72.64
CA ASP A 17 -3.02 -5.87 74.03
C ASP A 17 -1.59 -5.29 74.16
N GLU A 18 -1.28 -4.33 75.02
CA GLU A 18 -1.77 -4.01 76.37
C GLU A 18 -1.31 -2.57 76.72
N LEU A 19 -2.14 -1.75 77.38
CA LEU A 19 -1.81 -0.80 78.48
C LEU A 19 -2.85 0.33 78.65
N SER A 20 -3.74 0.11 79.62
CA SER A 20 -4.25 0.97 80.71
C SER A 20 -4.69 2.44 80.56
N PRO A 21 -5.63 2.89 81.44
CA PRO A 21 -6.62 3.91 81.14
C PRO A 21 -6.46 5.20 81.95
N ALA A 22 -6.78 6.36 81.36
CA ALA A 22 -7.16 7.55 82.12
C ALA A 22 -7.97 8.53 81.25
N ALA A 23 -8.95 9.16 81.90
CA ALA A 23 -9.81 10.26 81.44
C ALA A 23 -11.02 9.89 80.55
N ALA A 24 -12.12 9.57 81.23
CA ALA A 24 -13.47 9.69 80.71
C ALA A 24 -13.96 11.15 80.69
N ALA A 25 -14.93 11.39 79.81
CA ALA A 25 -15.92 12.47 79.77
C ALA A 25 -15.58 13.76 79.00
N ALA A 26 -15.92 13.78 77.70
CA ALA A 26 -16.78 14.80 77.07
C ALA A 26 -16.93 14.55 75.55
N GLY A 27 -18.17 14.49 75.04
CA GLY A 27 -18.47 14.69 73.61
C GLY A 27 -19.11 13.50 72.89
N VAL A 28 -20.38 13.21 73.17
CA VAL A 28 -21.18 12.18 72.48
C VAL A 28 -21.80 12.70 71.16
N ASP A 29 -21.61 13.96 70.78
CA ASP A 29 -22.27 14.55 69.60
C ASP A 29 -21.41 14.63 68.32
N GLY A 30 -20.17 14.11 68.31
CA GLY A 30 -19.27 14.15 67.14
C GLY A 30 -19.40 12.98 66.16
N ALA A 31 -19.81 11.80 66.65
CA ALA A 31 -19.80 10.56 65.85
C ALA A 31 -20.85 10.56 64.72
N ALA A 32 -21.98 11.25 64.90
CA ALA A 32 -23.00 11.36 63.86
C ALA A 32 -22.57 12.30 62.72
N ALA A 33 -21.89 13.41 63.05
CA ALA A 33 -21.37 14.35 62.06
C ALA A 33 -20.18 13.78 61.27
N ASP A 34 -19.33 12.98 61.93
CA ASP A 34 -18.23 12.28 61.26
C ASP A 34 -18.72 11.10 60.41
N ALA A 35 -19.76 10.37 60.83
CA ALA A 35 -20.41 9.36 59.99
C ALA A 35 -21.09 9.98 58.76
N GLU A 36 -21.69 11.16 58.88
CA GLU A 36 -22.29 11.88 57.75
C GLU A 36 -21.21 12.45 56.80
N LYS A 37 -20.10 12.99 57.32
CA LYS A 37 -18.94 13.39 56.51
C LYS A 37 -18.29 12.20 55.80
N GLN A 38 -18.10 11.07 56.49
CA GLN A 38 -17.56 9.85 55.91
C GLN A 38 -18.47 9.32 54.80
N MET A 39 -19.79 9.29 55.03
CA MET A 39 -20.78 8.89 54.03
C MET A 39 -20.82 9.87 52.84
N ASN A 40 -20.61 11.17 53.07
CA ASN A 40 -20.52 12.17 51.99
C ASN A 40 -19.22 12.03 51.19
N VAL A 41 -18.09 11.74 51.82
CA VAL A 41 -16.82 11.43 51.12
C VAL A 41 -16.96 10.14 50.32
N GLU A 42 -17.56 9.08 50.86
CA GLU A 42 -17.83 7.84 50.12
C GLU A 42 -18.76 8.07 48.92
N LYS A 43 -19.82 8.89 49.08
CA LYS A 43 -20.71 9.27 47.96
C LYS A 43 -19.98 10.10 46.90
N ILE A 44 -19.14 11.05 47.29
CA ILE A 44 -18.33 11.86 46.36
C ILE A 44 -17.31 10.98 45.64
N CYS A 45 -16.65 10.05 46.35
CA CYS A 45 -15.77 9.08 45.73
C CYS A 45 -16.55 8.24 44.70
N VAL A 46 -17.69 7.65 45.04
CA VAL A 46 -18.49 6.88 44.07
C VAL A 46 -18.89 7.69 42.83
N LEU A 47 -19.08 9.01 42.95
CA LEU A 47 -19.39 9.89 41.81
C LEU A 47 -18.17 10.28 40.96
N VAL A 48 -16.99 10.44 41.56
CA VAL A 48 -15.76 10.87 40.85
C VAL A 48 -14.98 9.68 40.29
N MET A 49 -15.04 8.53 40.94
CA MET A 49 -14.21 7.36 40.65
C MET A 49 -14.40 6.75 39.25
N PRO A 50 -15.60 6.77 38.62
CA PRO A 50 -15.77 6.30 37.23
C PRO A 50 -14.91 7.08 36.21
N PHE A 51 -14.43 8.27 36.59
CA PHE A 51 -13.64 9.15 35.73
C PHE A 51 -12.13 9.05 36.00
N LEU A 52 -11.71 8.34 37.05
CA LEU A 52 -10.29 8.22 37.39
C LEU A 52 -9.62 7.12 36.57
N PRO A 53 -8.42 7.38 36.01
CA PRO A 53 -7.60 6.35 35.39
C PRO A 53 -7.32 5.18 36.35
N LEU A 54 -7.27 3.96 35.80
CA LEU A 54 -7.10 2.71 36.57
C LEU A 54 -5.88 2.75 37.51
N HIS A 55 -4.79 3.39 37.08
CA HIS A 55 -3.55 3.48 37.86
C HIS A 55 -3.69 4.34 39.12
N LEU A 56 -4.70 5.22 39.19
CA LEU A 56 -5.07 5.98 40.38
C LEU A 56 -6.04 5.23 41.30
N LEU A 57 -6.76 4.26 40.75
CA LEU A 57 -7.74 3.47 41.49
C LEU A 57 -7.11 2.27 42.21
N VAL A 58 -6.03 1.70 41.66
CA VAL A 58 -5.32 0.55 42.25
C VAL A 58 -4.74 0.81 43.66
N PRO A 59 -4.22 2.00 44.00
CA PRO A 59 -3.72 2.31 45.34
C PRO A 59 -4.80 2.41 46.44
N LEU A 60 -6.09 2.38 46.08
CA LEU A 60 -7.17 2.54 47.06
C LEU A 60 -7.41 1.28 47.87
N SER A 61 -8.14 1.41 48.98
CA SER A 61 -8.54 0.25 49.79
C SER A 61 -9.26 -0.78 48.91
N GLN A 62 -9.03 -2.07 49.17
CA GLN A 62 -9.61 -3.14 48.36
C GLN A 62 -11.14 -3.03 48.23
N LYS A 63 -11.82 -2.60 49.31
CA LYS A 63 -13.27 -2.39 49.33
C LYS A 63 -13.69 -1.24 48.42
N THR A 64 -13.05 -0.08 48.57
CA THR A 64 -13.35 1.12 47.76
C THR A 64 -13.07 0.86 46.28
N TRP A 65 -11.98 0.17 45.97
CA TRP A 65 -11.65 -0.25 44.61
C TRP A 65 -12.69 -1.22 44.04
N GLN A 66 -13.13 -2.22 44.81
CA GLN A 66 -14.15 -3.17 44.35
C GLN A 66 -15.48 -2.49 44.02
N GLU A 67 -15.91 -1.55 44.85
CA GLU A 67 -17.13 -0.78 44.63
C GLU A 67 -16.99 0.12 43.39
N ALA A 68 -15.87 0.84 43.27
CA ALA A 68 -15.64 1.74 42.14
C ALA A 68 -15.45 1.03 40.80
N ALA A 69 -14.76 -0.12 40.78
CA ALA A 69 -14.51 -0.89 39.57
C ALA A 69 -15.82 -1.33 38.88
N ALA A 70 -16.86 -1.61 39.66
CA ALA A 70 -18.18 -1.93 39.13
C ALA A 70 -18.80 -0.75 38.35
N PHE A 71 -18.47 0.50 38.67
CA PHE A 71 -19.01 1.66 37.95
C PHE A 71 -18.18 2.08 36.74
N GLN A 72 -17.02 1.47 36.51
CA GLN A 72 -16.13 1.86 35.42
C GLN A 72 -16.69 1.40 34.07
N THR A 73 -17.11 2.37 33.25
CA THR A 73 -17.63 2.10 31.91
C THR A 73 -16.58 2.23 30.80
N ARG A 74 -15.44 2.88 31.07
CA ARG A 74 -14.39 3.14 30.08
C ARG A 74 -13.02 2.78 30.65
N LEU A 75 -12.22 2.05 29.90
CA LEU A 75 -10.84 1.73 30.24
C LEU A 75 -9.90 2.25 29.15
N VAL A 76 -8.90 3.06 29.53
CA VAL A 76 -7.85 3.52 28.61
C VAL A 76 -6.51 2.95 29.08
N ILE A 77 -5.89 2.15 28.23
CA ILE A 77 -4.51 1.67 28.39
C ILE A 77 -3.64 2.64 27.61
N ASP A 78 -2.95 3.53 28.32
CA ASP A 78 -2.30 4.70 27.73
C ASP A 78 -0.78 4.68 27.90
N CYS A 79 -0.07 4.95 26.80
CA CYS A 79 1.37 5.20 26.78
C CYS A 79 1.72 6.69 26.75
N ASP A 80 0.74 7.56 26.51
CA ASP A 80 0.89 9.02 26.43
C ASP A 80 1.30 9.61 27.77
N THR A 81 2.33 10.45 27.73
CA THR A 81 2.92 11.15 28.86
C THR A 81 2.47 12.61 28.94
N THR A 82 1.74 13.11 27.93
CA THR A 82 1.54 14.56 27.69
C THR A 82 0.19 15.12 28.15
N ALA A 83 -0.77 14.30 28.59
CA ALA A 83 -2.13 14.78 28.87
C ALA A 83 -2.32 15.51 30.22
N ASP A 84 -1.32 15.54 31.10
CA ASP A 84 -1.38 16.23 32.41
C ASP A 84 -0.13 17.10 32.60
N ASP A 85 -0.16 18.30 32.00
CA ASP A 85 0.98 19.21 31.94
C ASP A 85 1.38 19.84 33.29
N ASP A 86 0.58 19.71 34.36
CA ASP A 86 0.95 20.28 35.65
C ASP A 86 0.69 19.32 36.83
N TYR A 87 1.80 18.93 37.48
CA TYR A 87 1.91 18.56 38.89
C TYR A 87 1.82 17.08 39.36
N TRP A 88 1.39 16.10 38.57
CA TRP A 88 1.39 14.68 39.02
C TRP A 88 2.23 13.70 38.17
N GLN A 89 3.52 13.59 38.51
CA GLN A 89 4.48 12.52 38.17
C GLN A 89 4.22 11.71 36.88
N TRP A 90 4.71 12.27 35.77
CA TRP A 90 4.73 11.83 34.36
C TRP A 90 5.21 10.39 34.05
N THR A 91 5.67 9.61 35.03
CA THR A 91 6.17 8.24 34.82
C THR A 91 5.17 7.15 35.18
N LYS A 92 4.02 7.49 35.78
CA LYS A 92 3.18 6.46 36.42
C LYS A 92 2.36 5.63 35.45
N GLY A 93 1.66 6.22 34.47
CA GLY A 93 0.80 5.46 33.54
C GLY A 93 1.56 4.43 32.69
N LEU A 94 2.60 4.90 31.99
CA LEU A 94 3.46 4.05 31.16
C LEU A 94 4.13 2.93 31.96
N VAL A 95 4.72 3.26 33.12
CA VAL A 95 5.41 2.27 33.98
C VAL A 95 4.41 1.32 34.63
N PHE A 96 3.21 1.80 34.98
CA PHE A 96 2.14 0.99 35.56
C PHE A 96 1.75 -0.14 34.61
N TRP A 97 1.39 0.18 33.36
CA TRP A 97 0.96 -0.83 32.38
C TRP A 97 2.07 -1.80 31.99
N GLN A 98 3.32 -1.34 31.93
CA GLN A 98 4.47 -2.21 31.68
C GLN A 98 4.76 -3.19 32.81
N ARG A 99 4.46 -2.82 34.06
CA ARG A 99 4.75 -3.64 35.24
C ARG A 99 3.58 -4.50 35.69
N LEU A 100 2.39 -4.31 35.12
CA LEU A 100 1.18 -4.97 35.56
C LEU A 100 1.22 -6.48 35.21
N PRO A 101 1.28 -7.39 36.20
CA PRO A 101 1.26 -8.83 35.91
C PRO A 101 -0.09 -9.25 35.35
N LEU A 102 -0.12 -10.22 34.42
CA LEU A 102 -1.37 -10.66 33.78
C LEU A 102 -2.39 -11.23 34.78
N ASP A 103 -1.96 -11.95 35.82
CA ASP A 103 -2.88 -12.42 36.88
C ASP A 103 -3.59 -11.28 37.61
N PHE A 104 -2.92 -10.14 37.72
CA PHE A 104 -3.53 -8.95 38.28
C PHE A 104 -4.50 -8.29 37.30
N VAL A 105 -4.15 -8.25 36.00
CA VAL A 105 -5.07 -7.83 34.93
C VAL A 105 -6.36 -8.66 34.95
N ILE A 106 -6.28 -9.99 35.06
CA ILE A 106 -7.44 -10.89 35.16
C ILE A 106 -8.34 -10.49 36.35
N ARG A 107 -7.75 -10.26 37.53
CA ARG A 107 -8.51 -9.88 38.73
C ARG A 107 -9.18 -8.51 38.60
N ILE A 108 -8.55 -7.56 37.92
CA ILE A 108 -9.16 -6.25 37.65
C ILE A 108 -10.29 -6.42 36.62
N ALA A 109 -10.03 -7.10 35.51
CA ALA A 109 -10.99 -7.34 34.44
C ALA A 109 -12.26 -8.03 34.95
N ALA A 110 -12.13 -9.03 35.83
CA ALA A 110 -13.25 -9.72 36.44
C ALA A 110 -14.18 -8.79 37.27
N ARG A 111 -13.70 -7.61 37.67
CA ARG A 111 -14.46 -6.62 38.45
C ARG A 111 -15.06 -5.50 37.61
N LEU A 112 -14.59 -5.32 36.38
CA LEU A 112 -15.08 -4.30 35.45
C LEU A 112 -16.36 -4.79 34.73
N THR A 113 -17.37 -5.18 35.50
CA THR A 113 -18.60 -5.82 35.01
C THR A 113 -19.45 -4.91 34.10
N HIS A 114 -19.25 -3.59 34.21
CA HIS A 114 -19.95 -2.58 33.42
C HIS A 114 -19.09 -1.92 32.35
N LEU A 115 -17.91 -2.48 32.04
CA LEU A 115 -17.02 -1.95 31.00
C LEU A 115 -17.72 -1.93 29.65
N ARG A 116 -17.89 -0.73 29.07
CA ARG A 116 -18.50 -0.49 27.76
C ARG A 116 -17.49 -0.12 26.68
N GLU A 117 -16.38 0.51 27.06
CA GLU A 117 -15.37 0.96 26.10
C GLU A 117 -13.98 0.61 26.61
N ILE A 118 -13.14 0.08 25.73
CA ILE A 118 -11.72 -0.10 25.98
C ILE A 118 -10.91 0.53 24.85
N THR A 119 -9.93 1.37 25.21
CA THR A 119 -9.02 2.03 24.25
C THR A 119 -7.58 1.65 24.57
N LEU A 120 -6.83 1.19 23.56
CA LEU A 120 -5.38 1.03 23.63
C LEU A 120 -4.70 2.19 22.89
N ARG A 121 -4.12 3.13 23.63
CA ARG A 121 -3.29 4.20 23.08
C ARG A 121 -1.84 3.70 23.09
N HIS A 122 -1.35 3.25 21.94
CA HIS A 122 -0.03 2.62 21.81
C HIS A 122 0.98 3.56 21.12
N PRO A 123 2.29 3.38 21.34
CA PRO A 123 3.30 4.18 20.63
C PRO A 123 3.26 3.87 19.12
N ARG A 124 3.41 4.88 18.26
CA ARG A 124 3.40 4.72 16.79
C ARG A 124 4.37 3.63 16.25
N PHE A 125 5.46 3.37 16.95
CA PHE A 125 6.48 2.40 16.57
C PHE A 125 6.49 1.11 17.40
N CYS A 126 5.54 0.95 18.33
CA CYS A 126 5.42 -0.22 19.20
C CYS A 126 3.96 -0.67 19.24
N LEU A 127 3.46 -1.10 18.09
CA LEU A 127 2.05 -1.39 17.85
C LEU A 127 1.52 -2.56 18.71
N MET A 128 2.41 -3.45 19.16
CA MET A 128 2.06 -4.55 20.08
C MET A 128 2.23 -4.19 21.57
N TRP A 129 2.50 -2.92 21.90
CA TRP A 129 2.70 -2.50 23.27
C TRP A 129 1.46 -2.78 24.13
N CYS A 130 1.64 -3.53 25.24
CA CYS A 130 0.56 -3.92 26.17
C CYS A 130 -0.63 -4.66 25.55
N ILE A 131 -0.47 -5.24 24.36
CA ILE A 131 -1.55 -5.97 23.67
C ILE A 131 -2.01 -7.21 24.46
N ASP A 132 -1.11 -7.84 25.21
CA ASP A 132 -1.41 -8.98 26.08
C ASP A 132 -2.38 -8.60 27.21
N ALA A 133 -2.10 -7.53 27.95
CA ALA A 133 -2.97 -7.01 28.99
C ALA A 133 -4.33 -6.59 28.41
N PHE A 134 -4.32 -5.91 27.25
CA PHE A 134 -5.52 -5.51 26.53
C PHE A 134 -6.41 -6.71 26.16
N LEU A 135 -5.84 -7.76 25.55
CA LEU A 135 -6.55 -9.00 25.22
C LEU A 135 -7.12 -9.67 26.48
N THR A 136 -6.32 -9.75 27.56
CA THR A 136 -6.77 -10.32 28.83
C THR A 136 -7.96 -9.57 29.42
N PHE A 137 -8.02 -8.23 29.34
CA PHE A 137 -9.19 -7.47 29.78
C PHE A 137 -10.46 -7.84 29.02
N ILE A 138 -10.37 -7.87 27.68
CA ILE A 138 -11.52 -8.16 26.83
C ILE A 138 -12.06 -9.57 27.09
N GLU A 139 -11.18 -10.56 27.14
CA GLU A 139 -11.61 -11.95 27.27
C GLU A 139 -12.11 -12.29 28.67
N THR A 140 -11.47 -11.74 29.70
CA THR A 140 -11.92 -11.96 31.08
C THR A 140 -13.26 -11.28 31.34
N THR A 141 -13.48 -10.06 30.83
CA THR A 141 -14.79 -9.38 30.94
C THR A 141 -15.88 -10.10 30.16
N ALA A 142 -15.54 -10.79 29.07
CA ALA A 142 -16.47 -11.59 28.29
C ALA A 142 -16.78 -12.97 28.91
N ALA A 143 -15.85 -13.54 29.67
CA ALA A 143 -15.95 -14.88 30.25
C ALA A 143 -16.66 -14.94 31.62
N LEU A 144 -17.02 -13.80 32.21
CA LEU A 144 -17.68 -13.75 33.51
C LEU A 144 -19.02 -14.54 33.50
N PRO A 145 -19.20 -15.51 34.42
CA PRO A 145 -20.44 -16.25 34.53
C PRO A 145 -21.60 -15.30 34.85
N THR A 146 -22.73 -15.47 34.17
CA THR A 146 -23.96 -14.78 34.57
C THR A 146 -24.35 -15.24 35.98
N PRO A 147 -24.59 -14.33 36.95
CA PRO A 147 -24.81 -14.65 38.38
C PRO A 147 -25.99 -15.60 38.71
N THR A 148 -26.73 -16.07 37.71
CA THR A 148 -27.99 -16.80 37.87
C THR A 148 -27.82 -18.30 38.13
N GLU A 149 -26.62 -18.87 38.00
CA GLU A 149 -26.41 -20.33 38.13
C GLU A 149 -26.03 -20.83 39.55
N GLN A 150 -25.83 -19.96 40.54
CA GLN A 150 -25.38 -20.39 41.88
C GLN A 150 -26.46 -20.49 42.97
N LEU A 151 -27.71 -20.09 42.73
CA LEU A 151 -28.80 -20.35 43.68
C LEU A 151 -29.68 -21.50 43.18
N GLY A 152 -29.38 -22.70 43.65
CA GLY A 152 -30.23 -23.86 43.45
C GLY A 152 -31.62 -23.67 44.07
N SER A 153 -32.64 -24.09 43.31
CA SER A 153 -33.88 -24.69 43.79
C SER A 153 -34.73 -23.88 44.79
N HIS A 154 -35.78 -23.21 44.29
CA HIS A 154 -37.16 -23.63 44.54
C HIS A 154 -38.11 -22.94 43.53
N GLY A 155 -39.01 -23.71 42.94
CA GLY A 155 -39.69 -23.42 41.68
C GLY A 155 -40.55 -22.16 41.65
N ALA A 156 -40.33 -21.34 40.62
CA ALA A 156 -41.24 -20.31 40.13
C ALA A 156 -41.10 -20.18 38.60
N PRO A 157 -42.17 -19.83 37.86
CA PRO A 157 -42.21 -19.97 36.41
C PRO A 157 -41.35 -18.93 35.69
N GLN A 158 -40.24 -19.43 35.15
CA GLN A 158 -39.57 -19.09 33.90
C GLN A 158 -40.14 -17.87 33.12
N GLN A 159 -39.82 -16.66 33.56
CA GLN A 159 -39.96 -15.44 32.75
C GLN A 159 -38.58 -14.93 32.32
N SER A 160 -38.30 -15.10 31.02
CA SER A 160 -37.31 -14.37 30.20
C SER A 160 -35.91 -14.16 30.79
N ALA A 161 -35.13 -15.23 30.85
CA ALA A 161 -33.67 -15.20 31.06
C ALA A 161 -32.91 -14.71 29.80
N SER A 162 -33.30 -13.56 29.24
CA SER A 162 -32.57 -12.94 28.12
C SER A 162 -31.39 -12.12 28.64
N GLN A 163 -30.20 -12.69 28.45
CA GLN A 163 -28.96 -12.00 28.07
C GLN A 163 -28.47 -10.86 29.00
N ARG A 164 -27.82 -11.21 30.11
CA ARG A 164 -26.73 -10.37 30.65
C ARG A 164 -25.39 -10.86 30.09
N GLY A 165 -25.22 -10.74 28.77
CA GLY A 165 -23.89 -10.85 28.16
C GLY A 165 -23.03 -9.63 28.50
N GLY A 166 -21.71 -9.74 28.36
CA GLY A 166 -20.76 -8.67 28.71
C GLY A 166 -21.15 -7.30 28.15
N ALA A 167 -20.87 -6.23 28.91
CA ALA A 167 -21.30 -4.86 28.62
C ALA A 167 -20.44 -4.13 27.56
N LEU A 168 -19.36 -4.76 27.07
CA LEU A 168 -18.39 -4.12 26.17
C LEU A 168 -19.02 -3.81 24.80
N GLN A 169 -19.03 -2.53 24.44
CA GLN A 169 -19.62 -1.97 23.21
C GLN A 169 -18.59 -1.45 22.21
N THR A 170 -17.44 -0.97 22.67
CA THR A 170 -16.45 -0.33 21.82
C THR A 170 -15.03 -0.78 22.15
N ILE A 171 -14.27 -1.11 21.12
CA ILE A 171 -12.82 -1.34 21.17
C ILE A 171 -12.16 -0.30 20.26
N ALA A 172 -11.22 0.47 20.79
CA ALA A 172 -10.50 1.49 20.03
C ALA A 172 -8.99 1.33 20.16
N PHE A 173 -8.27 1.65 19.08
CA PHE A 173 -6.83 1.78 19.06
C PHE A 173 -6.49 3.21 18.64
N ASP A 174 -5.51 3.78 19.32
CA ASP A 174 -5.02 5.12 19.05
C ASP A 174 -3.49 5.09 19.08
N SER A 175 -2.85 5.90 18.24
CA SER A 175 -1.40 5.93 18.11
C SER A 175 -0.84 7.22 18.71
N VAL A 176 0.09 7.09 19.65
CA VAL A 176 0.72 8.22 20.35
C VAL A 176 2.16 8.40 19.83
N GLY A 177 2.54 9.64 19.59
CA GLY A 177 3.92 10.00 19.26
C GLY A 177 4.76 10.07 20.53
N LEU A 178 5.59 9.06 20.77
CA LEU A 178 6.60 9.11 21.84
C LEU A 178 7.95 9.59 21.29
N THR A 179 8.70 10.30 22.13
CA THR A 179 10.09 10.67 21.82
C THR A 179 10.99 9.42 21.77
N VAL A 180 12.14 9.52 21.12
CA VAL A 180 13.12 8.41 21.04
C VAL A 180 13.60 7.97 22.43
N ALA A 181 13.74 8.90 23.37
CA ALA A 181 14.15 8.61 24.73
C ALA A 181 13.09 7.79 25.51
N GLU A 182 11.81 8.07 25.27
CA GLU A 182 10.71 7.32 25.87
C GLU A 182 10.54 5.93 25.24
N LEU A 183 10.68 5.83 23.90
CA LEU A 183 10.67 4.55 23.20
C LEU A 183 11.71 3.58 23.75
N ARG A 184 12.92 4.06 24.08
CA ARG A 184 13.98 3.25 24.70
C ARG A 184 13.63 2.72 26.10
N LYS A 185 12.70 3.36 26.82
CA LYS A 185 12.27 2.94 28.15
C LYS A 185 11.15 1.89 28.09
N LEU A 186 10.61 1.57 26.92
CA LEU A 186 9.54 0.57 26.76
C LEU A 186 10.07 -0.84 26.98
N LYS A 187 9.55 -1.53 28.02
CA LYS A 187 9.91 -2.94 28.29
C LYS A 187 8.94 -3.97 27.71
N ARG A 188 7.71 -3.57 27.38
CA ARG A 188 6.59 -4.46 26.98
C ARG A 188 6.12 -4.20 25.55
N SER A 189 7.06 -3.97 24.63
CA SER A 189 6.76 -3.60 23.24
C SER A 189 6.26 -4.76 22.37
N ASN A 190 6.56 -6.01 22.74
CA ASN A 190 6.07 -7.23 22.10
C ASN A 190 5.89 -8.36 23.13
N PRO A 191 4.86 -8.27 24.00
CA PRO A 191 4.64 -9.26 25.04
C PRO A 191 4.13 -10.58 24.46
N ASP A 192 4.43 -11.68 25.15
CA ASP A 192 3.81 -12.98 24.85
C ASP A 192 2.28 -12.87 24.98
N LEU A 193 1.58 -13.38 23.97
CA LEU A 193 0.13 -13.31 23.92
C LEU A 193 -0.47 -14.31 24.91
N PRO A 194 -1.54 -13.94 25.64
CA PRO A 194 -2.23 -14.89 26.50
C PRO A 194 -2.83 -16.02 25.64
N PRO A 195 -2.86 -17.28 26.13
CA PRO A 195 -3.52 -18.38 25.42
C PRO A 195 -4.97 -18.03 25.04
N PRO A 196 -5.48 -18.43 23.86
CA PRO A 196 -6.90 -18.28 23.51
C PRO A 196 -7.82 -18.94 24.54
N VAL A 197 -8.83 -18.22 25.02
CA VAL A 197 -9.85 -18.79 25.91
C VAL A 197 -10.69 -19.81 25.13
N THR A 198 -10.88 -21.00 25.71
CA THR A 198 -11.67 -22.08 25.14
C THR A 198 -12.84 -22.42 26.07
N PRO A 199 -14.11 -22.36 25.61
CA PRO A 199 -14.54 -21.93 24.27
C PRO A 199 -14.30 -20.44 24.02
N ALA A 200 -14.21 -20.04 22.74
CA ALA A 200 -13.98 -18.65 22.37
C ALA A 200 -15.11 -17.73 22.90
N PRO A 201 -14.76 -16.58 23.49
CA PRO A 201 -15.74 -15.73 24.16
C PRO A 201 -16.72 -15.10 23.18
N THR A 202 -17.96 -14.89 23.65
CA THR A 202 -18.98 -14.13 22.92
C THR A 202 -19.04 -12.73 23.49
N LEU A 203 -18.95 -11.72 22.62
CA LEU A 203 -19.05 -10.30 22.92
C LEU A 203 -20.38 -9.77 22.34
N PRO A 204 -21.53 -10.06 22.99
CA PRO A 204 -22.84 -9.82 22.40
C PRO A 204 -23.22 -8.34 22.35
N SER A 205 -22.53 -7.49 23.09
CA SER A 205 -22.77 -6.03 23.11
C SER A 205 -21.80 -5.24 22.24
N LEU A 206 -20.75 -5.87 21.69
CA LEU A 206 -19.69 -5.17 20.98
C LEU A 206 -20.22 -4.66 19.63
N LYS A 207 -20.27 -3.35 19.47
CA LYS A 207 -20.80 -2.65 18.30
C LYS A 207 -19.72 -2.03 17.42
N SER A 208 -18.57 -1.65 17.98
CA SER A 208 -17.55 -0.90 17.23
C SER A 208 -16.14 -1.37 17.55
N VAL A 209 -15.33 -1.55 16.50
CA VAL A 209 -13.89 -1.77 16.58
C VAL A 209 -13.19 -0.79 15.64
N THR A 210 -12.39 0.14 16.16
CA THR A 210 -11.80 1.22 15.34
C THR A 210 -10.31 1.41 15.59
N GLY A 211 -9.58 1.85 14.56
CA GLY A 211 -8.17 2.23 14.63
C GLY A 211 -7.18 1.06 14.63
N ALA A 212 -7.63 -0.19 14.51
CA ALA A 212 -6.70 -1.32 14.60
C ALA A 212 -5.77 -1.39 13.37
N LEU A 213 -4.48 -1.58 13.61
CA LEU A 213 -3.44 -1.68 12.59
C LEU A 213 -3.10 -3.15 12.29
N ARG A 214 -2.30 -3.41 11.24
CA ARG A 214 -1.93 -4.74 10.75
C ARG A 214 -1.39 -5.66 11.84
N GLU A 215 -0.65 -5.09 12.77
CA GLU A 215 0.02 -5.76 13.89
C GLU A 215 -1.02 -6.32 14.88
N HIS A 216 -2.20 -5.69 14.96
CA HIS A 216 -3.31 -6.18 15.76
C HIS A 216 -4.05 -7.37 15.13
N ARG A 217 -3.56 -7.94 14.01
CA ARG A 217 -4.16 -9.12 13.35
C ARG A 217 -4.39 -10.31 14.28
N VAL A 218 -3.66 -10.39 15.40
CA VAL A 218 -3.89 -11.38 16.47
C VAL A 218 -5.34 -11.43 16.94
N LEU A 219 -6.08 -10.31 16.87
CA LEU A 219 -7.50 -10.25 17.20
C LEU A 219 -8.35 -11.18 16.32
N ALA A 220 -7.99 -11.36 15.03
CA ALA A 220 -8.66 -12.29 14.12
C ALA A 220 -8.52 -13.75 14.55
N ASP A 221 -7.40 -14.08 15.21
CA ASP A 221 -7.05 -15.44 15.61
C ASP A 221 -7.64 -15.81 16.98
N ARG A 222 -8.24 -14.86 17.72
CA ARG A 222 -8.86 -15.13 19.03
C ARG A 222 -10.20 -15.87 18.94
N GLY A 223 -10.82 -15.90 17.76
CA GLY A 223 -12.09 -16.59 17.53
C GLY A 223 -13.31 -15.96 18.20
N TRP A 224 -13.25 -14.68 18.57
CA TRP A 224 -14.33 -13.96 19.24
C TRP A 224 -15.63 -13.98 18.43
N ARG A 225 -16.76 -14.18 19.14
CA ARG A 225 -18.11 -14.12 18.53
C ARG A 225 -18.75 -12.78 18.83
N MET A 226 -19.03 -11.97 17.81
CA MET A 226 -19.44 -10.57 17.96
C MET A 226 -20.75 -10.30 17.18
N PRO A 227 -21.89 -10.88 17.59
CA PRO A 227 -23.12 -10.84 16.79
C PRO A 227 -23.68 -9.43 16.56
N ALA A 228 -23.40 -8.49 17.47
CA ALA A 228 -23.84 -7.11 17.44
C ALA A 228 -22.84 -6.14 16.79
N LEU A 229 -21.75 -6.62 16.20
CA LEU A 229 -20.70 -5.75 15.64
C LEU A 229 -21.23 -4.98 14.42
N GLU A 230 -21.35 -3.67 14.56
CA GLU A 230 -21.91 -2.78 13.55
C GLU A 230 -20.83 -2.04 12.74
N ARG A 231 -19.73 -1.61 13.37
CA ARG A 231 -18.67 -0.84 12.73
C ARG A 231 -17.30 -1.47 12.94
N VAL A 232 -16.53 -1.57 11.86
CA VAL A 232 -15.15 -2.06 11.88
C VAL A 232 -14.27 -1.14 11.03
N GLU A 233 -13.25 -0.54 11.63
CA GLU A 233 -12.24 0.30 10.96
C GLU A 233 -10.85 -0.25 11.25
N LEU A 234 -10.25 -0.91 10.23
CA LEU A 234 -8.96 -1.57 10.33
C LEU A 234 -8.03 -1.11 9.21
N ASN A 235 -6.74 -0.95 9.50
CA ASN A 235 -5.73 -0.55 8.54
C ASN A 235 -4.69 -1.67 8.36
N GLY A 236 -4.42 -2.09 7.12
CA GLY A 236 -3.37 -3.07 6.78
C GLY A 236 -3.68 -4.57 6.99
N TRP A 237 -4.87 -4.95 7.42
CA TRP A 237 -5.30 -6.33 7.74
C TRP A 237 -5.74 -7.20 6.56
N ALA A 238 -5.00 -8.24 6.17
CA ALA A 238 -5.29 -9.07 4.98
C ALA A 238 -6.76 -9.53 4.89
N ALA A 239 -7.24 -9.82 3.66
CA ALA A 239 -8.65 -10.08 3.40
C ALA A 239 -9.21 -11.24 4.23
N ASP A 240 -8.43 -12.30 4.37
CA ASP A 240 -8.77 -13.44 5.20
C ASP A 240 -8.77 -13.11 6.70
N GLU A 241 -7.90 -12.23 7.18
CA GLU A 241 -7.82 -11.78 8.58
C GLU A 241 -9.09 -11.02 8.97
N LEU A 242 -9.49 -10.00 8.19
CA LEU A 242 -10.74 -9.28 8.43
C LEU A 242 -11.94 -10.21 8.30
N GLY A 243 -11.97 -11.06 7.27
CA GLY A 243 -13.06 -11.99 7.03
C GLY A 243 -13.29 -12.93 8.22
N ARG A 244 -12.22 -13.48 8.79
CA ARG A 244 -12.29 -14.29 10.03
C ARG A 244 -12.83 -13.47 11.19
N PHE A 245 -12.35 -12.25 11.37
CA PHE A 245 -12.76 -11.36 12.47
C PHE A 245 -14.25 -10.97 12.41
N ILE A 246 -14.77 -10.61 11.25
CA ILE A 246 -16.18 -10.18 11.09
C ILE A 246 -17.15 -11.35 10.87
N SER A 247 -16.66 -12.58 10.71
CA SER A 247 -17.46 -13.76 10.31
C SER A 247 -18.65 -14.05 11.23
N SER A 248 -18.56 -13.67 12.51
CA SER A 248 -19.60 -13.91 13.52
C SER A 248 -20.61 -12.76 13.66
N SER A 249 -20.42 -11.64 12.95
CA SER A 249 -21.34 -10.50 13.00
C SER A 249 -22.59 -10.74 12.17
N SER A 250 -23.74 -10.40 12.76
CA SER A 250 -25.04 -10.35 12.08
C SER A 250 -25.57 -8.92 11.91
N SER A 251 -24.85 -7.92 12.45
CA SER A 251 -25.31 -6.52 12.55
C SER A 251 -24.41 -5.54 11.82
N LEU A 252 -23.50 -6.02 10.96
CA LEU A 252 -22.46 -5.22 10.33
C LEU A 252 -23.08 -4.15 9.41
N LYS A 253 -22.85 -2.87 9.74
CA LYS A 253 -23.33 -1.68 9.03
C LYS A 253 -22.21 -0.97 8.30
N GLU A 254 -21.02 -0.87 8.89
CA GLU A 254 -19.91 -0.11 8.34
C GLU A 254 -18.61 -0.92 8.40
N VAL A 255 -17.93 -1.03 7.27
CA VAL A 255 -16.56 -1.57 7.23
C VAL A 255 -15.68 -0.60 6.48
N GLU A 256 -14.63 -0.14 7.16
CA GLU A 256 -13.64 0.78 6.63
C GLU A 256 -12.28 0.09 6.64
N ARG A 257 -11.67 0.03 5.46
CA ARG A 257 -10.27 -0.34 5.31
C ARG A 257 -9.65 0.47 4.21
N ARG A 258 -8.52 1.13 4.46
CA ARG A 258 -7.78 1.87 3.42
C ARG A 258 -7.13 0.89 2.43
N CYS A 259 -7.21 1.25 1.15
CA CYS A 259 -6.46 0.65 0.03
C CYS A 259 -6.83 -0.77 -0.40
N TRP A 260 -8.10 -1.17 -0.29
CA TRP A 260 -8.54 -2.47 -0.79
C TRP A 260 -9.08 -2.52 -2.20
N THR A 261 -8.67 -3.56 -2.91
CA THR A 261 -9.28 -4.00 -4.16
C THR A 261 -10.62 -4.70 -3.90
N TRP A 262 -11.46 -4.80 -4.93
CA TRP A 262 -12.73 -5.51 -4.82
C TRP A 262 -12.57 -7.02 -4.59
N GLY A 263 -11.50 -7.62 -5.10
CA GLY A 263 -11.18 -9.03 -4.86
C GLY A 263 -10.87 -9.30 -3.39
N GLU A 264 -10.19 -8.38 -2.72
CA GLU A 264 -9.92 -8.48 -1.28
C GLU A 264 -11.22 -8.31 -0.46
N TRP A 265 -12.09 -7.37 -0.81
CA TRP A 265 -13.41 -7.26 -0.17
C TRP A 265 -14.24 -8.53 -0.34
N ALA A 266 -14.25 -9.12 -1.54
CA ALA A 266 -14.94 -10.38 -1.80
C ALA A 266 -14.37 -11.51 -0.94
N THR A 267 -13.05 -11.65 -0.89
CA THR A 267 -12.35 -12.66 -0.07
C THR A 267 -12.67 -12.51 1.42
N ALA A 268 -12.78 -11.29 1.93
CA ALA A 268 -13.19 -11.04 3.31
C ALA A 268 -14.63 -11.50 3.56
N PHE A 269 -15.56 -11.17 2.67
CA PHE A 269 -16.97 -11.53 2.82
C PHE A 269 -17.28 -13.01 2.55
N GLU A 270 -16.44 -13.71 1.79
CA GLU A 270 -16.54 -15.18 1.60
C GLU A 270 -16.43 -15.95 2.92
N ARG A 271 -15.85 -15.35 3.96
CA ARG A 271 -15.77 -15.93 5.31
C ARG A 271 -17.04 -15.76 6.14
N MET A 272 -18.00 -14.93 5.70
CA MET A 272 -19.27 -14.76 6.39
C MET A 272 -20.25 -15.89 6.05
N PRO A 273 -21.06 -16.37 7.01
CA PRO A 273 -21.99 -17.46 6.77
C PRO A 273 -23.08 -17.06 5.77
N VAL A 274 -23.42 -17.98 4.87
CA VAL A 274 -24.53 -17.80 3.93
C VAL A 274 -25.85 -18.10 4.67
N ALA A 275 -26.78 -17.15 4.71
CA ALA A 275 -28.08 -17.40 5.32
C ALA A 275 -28.92 -18.38 4.47
N PRO A 276 -29.78 -19.20 5.12
CA PRO A 276 -30.76 -20.02 4.43
C PRO A 276 -31.65 -19.19 3.49
N CYS A 277 -32.09 -19.80 2.38
CA CYS A 277 -32.98 -19.17 1.41
C CYS A 277 -34.19 -18.52 2.09
N GLY A 278 -34.41 -17.22 1.86
CA GLY A 278 -35.54 -16.46 2.41
C GLY A 278 -35.23 -15.66 3.68
N GLN A 279 -34.07 -15.87 4.32
CA GLN A 279 -33.63 -15.04 5.45
C GLN A 279 -32.62 -13.97 5.03
N PRO A 280 -32.62 -12.78 5.67
CA PRO A 280 -31.57 -11.79 5.44
C PRO A 280 -30.21 -12.34 5.91
N GLY A 281 -29.24 -12.39 5.00
CA GLY A 281 -27.85 -12.75 5.31
C GLY A 281 -27.19 -11.80 6.31
N PRO A 282 -26.04 -12.17 6.90
CA PRO A 282 -25.33 -11.34 7.89
C PRO A 282 -24.89 -9.96 7.34
N LEU A 283 -24.77 -9.84 6.02
CA LEU A 283 -24.54 -8.57 5.31
C LEU A 283 -25.82 -7.78 4.99
N GLY A 284 -26.99 -8.20 5.51
CA GLY A 284 -28.27 -7.55 5.26
C GLY A 284 -28.35 -6.11 5.80
N HIS A 285 -27.48 -5.79 6.76
CA HIS A 285 -27.40 -4.48 7.42
C HIS A 285 -26.25 -3.60 6.90
N LEU A 286 -25.41 -4.08 5.97
CA LEU A 286 -24.24 -3.33 5.50
C LEU A 286 -24.68 -2.08 4.71
N GLN A 287 -24.33 -0.90 5.24
CA GLN A 287 -24.68 0.42 4.70
C GLN A 287 -23.49 1.10 4.05
N THR A 288 -22.32 1.00 4.67
CA THR A 288 -21.13 1.77 4.30
C THR A 288 -19.93 0.85 4.12
N MET A 289 -19.23 1.00 2.99
CA MET A 289 -17.90 0.44 2.77
C MET A 289 -16.95 1.58 2.40
N ARG A 290 -15.90 1.80 3.21
CA ARG A 290 -14.93 2.88 3.02
C ARG A 290 -13.53 2.35 2.72
N GLY A 291 -12.75 3.15 2.00
CA GLY A 291 -11.32 2.91 1.73
C GLY A 291 -11.01 1.93 0.59
N ILE A 292 -11.90 1.81 -0.40
CA ILE A 292 -11.56 1.19 -1.69
C ILE A 292 -10.47 2.04 -2.35
N GLY A 293 -9.21 1.69 -2.15
CA GLY A 293 -8.09 2.46 -2.69
C GLY A 293 -7.55 1.84 -3.96
N TYR A 294 -6.95 2.71 -4.75
CA TYR A 294 -6.45 2.38 -6.07
C TYR A 294 -5.00 1.90 -5.95
N VAL A 295 -4.72 0.67 -6.37
CA VAL A 295 -3.34 0.24 -6.62
C VAL A 295 -2.87 0.97 -7.87
N HIS A 296 -1.90 1.87 -7.74
CA HIS A 296 -1.23 2.47 -8.89
C HIS A 296 -0.29 1.44 -9.54
N GLU A 297 -0.84 0.47 -10.27
CA GLU A 297 -0.12 -0.16 -11.39
C GLU A 297 -0.68 0.39 -12.71
N PRO A 298 0.17 0.71 -13.71
CA PRO A 298 -0.24 1.37 -14.92
C PRO A 298 -0.90 0.40 -15.92
N PHE A 299 -1.76 -0.52 -15.50
CA PHE A 299 -2.57 -1.33 -16.41
C PHE A 299 -3.89 -1.68 -15.74
N MET A 300 -5.00 -1.09 -16.22
CA MET A 300 -6.35 -1.50 -15.82
C MET A 300 -6.65 -2.88 -16.41
N GLU A 301 -6.59 -3.91 -15.58
CA GLU A 301 -7.10 -5.24 -15.91
C GLU A 301 -8.43 -5.53 -15.20
N SER A 302 -9.34 -6.16 -15.97
CA SER A 302 -10.54 -6.88 -15.55
C SER A 302 -11.77 -6.10 -15.02
N VAL A 303 -12.73 -5.88 -15.93
CA VAL A 303 -14.15 -5.55 -15.64
C VAL A 303 -14.95 -6.81 -15.21
N GLN A 304 -14.34 -8.01 -15.18
CA GLN A 304 -15.05 -9.26 -14.88
C GLN A 304 -15.05 -9.66 -13.39
N GLU A 305 -14.04 -9.28 -12.61
CA GLU A 305 -14.04 -9.55 -11.14
C GLU A 305 -15.04 -8.67 -10.36
N TYR A 306 -15.58 -7.63 -10.99
CA TYR A 306 -16.62 -6.76 -10.43
C TYR A 306 -18.04 -7.37 -10.37
N ARG A 307 -18.22 -8.64 -10.76
CA ARG A 307 -19.56 -9.23 -10.94
C ARG A 307 -20.31 -9.59 -9.65
N ILE A 308 -19.70 -9.58 -8.46
CA ILE A 308 -20.35 -10.12 -7.24
C ILE A 308 -20.69 -9.05 -6.17
N GLY A 309 -20.18 -7.82 -6.22
CA GLY A 309 -20.34 -6.87 -5.10
C GLY A 309 -21.51 -5.86 -5.12
N ILE A 310 -22.19 -5.63 -6.26
CA ILE A 310 -23.10 -4.46 -6.42
C ILE A 310 -24.55 -4.89 -6.61
N LYS A 311 -25.15 -5.52 -5.58
CA LYS A 311 -26.60 -5.81 -5.55
C LYS A 311 -27.34 -5.26 -4.33
N ARG A 312 -26.69 -4.53 -3.41
CA ARG A 312 -27.32 -4.07 -2.15
C ARG A 312 -26.92 -2.68 -1.66
N LEU A 313 -26.78 -1.69 -2.55
CA LEU A 313 -26.75 -0.27 -2.14
C LEU A 313 -28.18 0.28 -2.23
N ARG A 314 -28.77 0.66 -1.07
CA ARG A 314 -30.24 0.80 -0.98
C ARG A 314 -30.81 2.22 -1.12
N THR A 315 -30.09 3.32 -0.90
CA THR A 315 -30.73 4.67 -0.95
C THR A 315 -29.86 5.91 -1.24
N ARG A 316 -28.57 5.98 -0.86
CA ARG A 316 -27.77 7.22 -0.94
C ARG A 316 -26.35 6.96 -1.47
N LEU A 317 -25.86 7.83 -2.35
CA LEU A 317 -24.49 7.82 -2.88
C LEU A 317 -23.83 9.17 -2.64
N VAL A 318 -22.71 9.18 -1.92
CA VAL A 318 -21.88 10.38 -1.70
C VAL A 318 -20.60 10.21 -2.51
N ILE A 319 -20.32 11.17 -3.39
CA ILE A 319 -19.07 11.27 -4.15
C ILE A 319 -18.24 12.37 -3.48
N ASP A 320 -17.24 11.97 -2.71
CA ASP A 320 -16.40 12.88 -1.92
C ASP A 320 -15.01 13.07 -2.56
N CYS A 321 -14.51 14.30 -2.53
CA CYS A 321 -13.16 14.68 -2.93
C CYS A 321 -12.28 15.05 -1.73
N ASP A 322 -12.83 15.02 -0.51
CA ASP A 322 -12.14 15.40 0.72
C ASP A 322 -11.40 14.22 1.35
N THR A 323 -10.07 14.34 1.44
CA THR A 323 -9.21 13.46 2.26
C THR A 323 -8.40 14.32 3.23
N THR A 324 -9.05 15.12 4.07
CA THR A 324 -8.38 15.76 5.20
C THR A 324 -8.17 14.76 6.33
N ALA A 325 -7.09 13.96 6.26
CA ALA A 325 -6.46 13.36 7.44
C ALA A 325 -5.01 12.95 7.10
N ASP A 326 -4.07 13.74 7.65
CA ASP A 326 -2.61 13.60 7.76
C ASP A 326 -1.70 13.58 6.50
N ASP A 327 -0.91 14.65 6.41
CA ASP A 327 0.45 14.90 5.86
C ASP A 327 1.02 14.24 4.59
N ASP A 328 0.30 13.39 3.86
CA ASP A 328 0.78 12.89 2.56
C ASP A 328 0.26 13.73 1.39
N TYR A 329 0.99 14.82 1.07
CA TYR A 329 0.80 15.74 -0.06
C TYR A 329 0.68 15.04 -1.44
N TRP A 330 0.96 13.73 -1.54
CA TRP A 330 1.06 13.02 -2.81
C TRP A 330 -0.21 12.33 -3.34
N GLN A 331 -1.24 12.10 -2.51
CA GLN A 331 -2.42 11.35 -2.93
C GLN A 331 -3.55 12.22 -3.54
N TRP A 332 -3.58 13.51 -3.20
CA TRP A 332 -4.64 14.44 -3.60
C TRP A 332 -4.79 14.61 -5.12
N THR A 333 -3.69 14.72 -5.86
CA THR A 333 -3.69 14.85 -7.33
C THR A 333 -4.19 13.60 -8.06
N LYS A 334 -4.25 12.43 -7.40
CA LYS A 334 -4.58 11.15 -8.06
C LYS A 334 -6.07 10.82 -8.02
N GLY A 335 -6.80 11.15 -6.95
CA GLY A 335 -8.26 11.04 -6.88
C GLY A 335 -8.97 11.95 -7.91
N LEU A 336 -8.39 13.12 -8.17
CA LEU A 336 -8.87 14.07 -9.18
C LEU A 336 -8.74 13.56 -10.62
N VAL A 337 -7.68 12.79 -10.91
CA VAL A 337 -7.42 12.21 -12.24
C VAL A 337 -8.29 10.98 -12.51
N PHE A 338 -8.79 10.29 -11.47
CA PHE A 338 -9.63 9.10 -11.60
C PHE A 338 -11.01 9.42 -12.20
N TRP A 339 -11.74 10.38 -11.62
CA TRP A 339 -13.07 10.77 -12.14
C TRP A 339 -13.00 11.36 -13.56
N GLN A 340 -11.90 12.03 -13.91
CA GLN A 340 -11.62 12.52 -15.26
C GLN A 340 -11.34 11.41 -16.30
N ARG A 341 -11.04 10.19 -15.86
CA ARG A 341 -10.63 9.07 -16.73
C ARG A 341 -11.62 7.90 -16.72
N LEU A 342 -12.72 8.00 -15.97
CA LEU A 342 -13.74 6.96 -15.94
C LEU A 342 -14.50 6.90 -17.29
N PRO A 343 -14.51 5.74 -17.98
CA PRO A 343 -15.30 5.61 -19.20
C PRO A 343 -16.80 5.75 -18.90
N LEU A 344 -17.51 6.56 -19.67
CA LEU A 344 -18.95 6.82 -19.48
C LEU A 344 -19.81 5.54 -19.48
N ASP A 345 -19.42 4.47 -20.19
CA ASP A 345 -20.12 3.17 -20.14
C ASP A 345 -20.03 2.50 -18.75
N PHE A 346 -18.90 2.64 -18.05
CA PHE A 346 -18.77 2.13 -16.68
C PHE A 346 -19.70 2.87 -15.72
N VAL A 347 -19.78 4.19 -15.87
CA VAL A 347 -20.70 5.07 -15.14
C VAL A 347 -22.17 4.67 -15.42
N MET A 348 -22.53 4.44 -16.69
CA MET A 348 -23.87 3.97 -17.07
C MET A 348 -24.21 2.61 -16.45
N ARG A 349 -23.27 1.67 -16.38
CA ARG A 349 -23.51 0.34 -15.80
C ARG A 349 -23.68 0.37 -14.28
N ILE A 350 -22.99 1.28 -13.59
CA ILE A 350 -23.20 1.51 -12.15
C ILE A 350 -24.59 2.12 -11.95
N ALA A 351 -24.92 3.18 -12.69
CA ALA A 351 -26.21 3.85 -12.64
C ALA A 351 -27.38 2.88 -12.91
N ALA A 352 -27.26 2.04 -13.94
CA ALA A 352 -28.26 1.02 -14.32
C ALA A 352 -28.55 -0.02 -13.21
N ARG A 353 -27.64 -0.19 -12.24
CA ARG A 353 -27.76 -1.15 -11.13
C ARG A 353 -28.26 -0.52 -9.83
N LEU A 354 -28.36 0.80 -9.79
CA LEU A 354 -28.77 1.59 -8.63
C LEU A 354 -30.23 2.05 -8.76
N THR A 355 -31.13 1.11 -9.10
CA THR A 355 -32.56 1.37 -9.34
C THR A 355 -33.32 1.91 -8.12
N HIS A 356 -32.72 1.83 -6.92
CA HIS A 356 -33.29 2.32 -5.66
C HIS A 356 -32.62 3.60 -5.13
N LEU A 357 -31.70 4.20 -5.89
CA LEU A 357 -30.99 5.40 -5.47
C LEU A 357 -31.94 6.60 -5.37
N ARG A 358 -32.01 7.20 -4.19
CA ARG A 358 -32.89 8.36 -3.90
C ARG A 358 -32.12 9.65 -3.79
N GLU A 359 -30.87 9.61 -3.38
CA GLU A 359 -30.06 10.81 -3.15
C GLU A 359 -28.64 10.66 -3.69
N ILE A 360 -28.16 11.69 -4.38
CA ILE A 360 -26.78 11.83 -4.84
C ILE A 360 -26.22 13.15 -4.29
N THR A 361 -25.10 13.07 -3.59
CA THR A 361 -24.35 14.26 -3.12
C THR A 361 -22.99 14.32 -3.79
N LEU A 362 -22.68 15.45 -4.44
CA LEU A 362 -21.37 15.72 -5.04
C LEU A 362 -20.65 16.80 -4.22
N ARG A 363 -19.53 16.44 -3.60
CA ARG A 363 -18.61 17.40 -3.00
C ARG A 363 -17.57 17.80 -4.04
N HIS A 364 -17.46 19.09 -4.34
CA HIS A 364 -16.56 19.60 -5.39
C HIS A 364 -15.81 20.86 -4.96
N PRO A 365 -14.64 21.15 -5.55
CA PRO A 365 -13.96 22.43 -5.33
C PRO A 365 -14.78 23.63 -5.81
N ARG A 366 -14.76 24.74 -5.05
CA ARG A 366 -15.55 25.95 -5.32
C ARG A 366 -15.28 26.63 -6.68
N PHE A 367 -14.16 26.33 -7.35
CA PHE A 367 -13.70 27.00 -8.59
C PHE A 367 -13.39 26.05 -9.76
N CYS A 368 -13.79 24.77 -9.70
CA CYS A 368 -13.46 23.80 -10.74
C CYS A 368 -14.64 22.90 -11.08
N LEU A 369 -15.72 23.49 -11.61
CA LEU A 369 -17.01 22.80 -11.85
C LEU A 369 -17.00 21.82 -13.04
N MET A 370 -16.02 21.91 -13.92
CA MET A 370 -15.97 21.16 -15.17
C MET A 370 -15.30 19.77 -15.09
N TRP A 371 -14.77 19.38 -13.91
CA TRP A 371 -13.81 18.27 -13.82
C TRP A 371 -14.40 16.84 -13.83
N CYS A 372 -15.69 16.66 -13.52
CA CYS A 372 -16.37 15.35 -13.55
C CYS A 372 -17.84 15.44 -14.03
N ILE A 373 -18.21 16.57 -14.65
CA ILE A 373 -19.59 16.89 -14.95
C ILE A 373 -20.19 15.96 -16.00
N ASP A 374 -19.39 15.46 -16.94
CA ASP A 374 -19.78 14.46 -17.94
C ASP A 374 -20.16 13.12 -17.30
N ALA A 375 -19.29 12.56 -16.45
CA ALA A 375 -19.57 11.34 -15.70
C ALA A 375 -20.78 11.51 -14.77
N PHE A 376 -20.88 12.65 -14.07
CA PHE A 376 -21.99 12.93 -13.19
C PHE A 376 -23.33 13.06 -13.93
N LEU A 377 -23.36 13.79 -15.05
CA LEU A 377 -24.54 13.96 -15.89
C LEU A 377 -24.98 12.62 -16.51
N THR A 378 -24.03 11.85 -17.06
CA THR A 378 -24.32 10.52 -17.59
C THR A 378 -24.90 9.59 -16.53
N PHE A 379 -24.42 9.69 -15.29
CA PHE A 379 -24.95 8.92 -14.17
C PHE A 379 -26.40 9.31 -13.86
N ILE A 380 -26.70 10.61 -13.75
CA ILE A 380 -28.06 11.11 -13.50
C ILE A 380 -29.00 10.70 -14.63
N GLU A 381 -28.63 10.94 -15.89
CA GLU A 381 -29.45 10.63 -17.07
C GLU A 381 -29.75 9.13 -17.16
N THR A 382 -28.75 8.29 -16.87
CA THR A 382 -28.94 6.83 -16.89
C THR A 382 -29.84 6.36 -15.76
N THR A 383 -29.70 6.93 -14.56
CA THR A 383 -30.55 6.55 -13.42
C THR A 383 -31.99 7.03 -13.61
N ALA A 384 -32.18 8.18 -14.27
CA ALA A 384 -33.47 8.76 -14.62
C ALA A 384 -34.23 7.91 -15.66
N ALA A 385 -33.51 7.29 -16.60
CA ALA A 385 -34.07 6.50 -17.69
C ALA A 385 -34.54 5.08 -17.28
N LEU A 386 -34.28 4.64 -16.05
CA LEU A 386 -34.63 3.29 -15.59
C LEU A 386 -36.11 3.19 -15.18
N PRO A 387 -36.83 2.14 -15.62
CA PRO A 387 -38.19 1.88 -15.17
C PRO A 387 -38.22 1.50 -13.69
N THR A 388 -39.17 2.05 -12.93
CA THR A 388 -39.37 1.69 -11.52
C THR A 388 -39.84 0.22 -11.43
N PRO A 389 -39.22 -0.63 -10.58
CA PRO A 389 -39.68 -2.01 -10.42
C PRO A 389 -41.10 -2.03 -9.84
N ALA A 390 -42.00 -2.78 -10.48
CA ALA A 390 -43.36 -2.99 -9.99
C ALA A 390 -43.32 -3.64 -8.61
N GLU A 391 -43.99 -3.04 -7.63
CA GLU A 391 -44.24 -3.69 -6.35
C GLU A 391 -45.01 -5.00 -6.57
N PRO A 392 -44.69 -6.09 -5.86
CA PRO A 392 -45.47 -7.31 -5.94
C PRO A 392 -46.88 -7.03 -5.42
N LEU A 393 -47.84 -7.01 -6.35
CA LEU A 393 -49.28 -6.91 -6.07
C LEU A 393 -49.67 -8.08 -5.16
N SER A 394 -50.09 -7.76 -3.94
CA SER A 394 -50.88 -8.67 -3.12
C SER A 394 -52.22 -8.92 -3.83
N SER A 395 -52.62 -10.19 -3.85
CA SER A 395 -53.82 -10.69 -4.50
C SER A 395 -55.10 -10.13 -3.85
N HIS A 396 -55.87 -9.32 -4.58
CA HIS A 396 -57.32 -9.47 -4.78
C HIS A 396 -57.83 -8.42 -5.79
N GLY A 397 -58.71 -8.85 -6.70
CA GLY A 397 -58.92 -8.21 -8.01
C GLY A 397 -59.84 -6.99 -8.06
N ALA A 398 -59.56 -6.13 -9.04
CA ALA A 398 -60.46 -5.18 -9.72
C ALA A 398 -59.73 -4.60 -10.98
N PRO A 399 -60.45 -4.06 -11.99
CA PRO A 399 -59.99 -4.07 -13.39
C PRO A 399 -59.06 -2.90 -13.77
N GLN A 400 -58.29 -3.17 -14.83
CA GLN A 400 -57.29 -2.32 -15.47
C GLN A 400 -57.72 -0.85 -15.65
N GLN A 401 -56.90 0.07 -15.14
CA GLN A 401 -56.80 1.44 -15.64
C GLN A 401 -55.38 1.71 -16.16
N SER A 402 -55.35 2.47 -17.25
CA SER A 402 -54.25 2.88 -18.11
C SER A 402 -52.89 3.11 -17.43
N ALA A 403 -51.84 2.52 -18.02
CA ALA A 403 -50.45 2.72 -17.68
C ALA A 403 -50.01 4.19 -17.89
N SER A 404 -50.03 4.97 -16.80
CA SER A 404 -49.30 6.24 -16.72
C SER A 404 -47.82 5.94 -16.49
N GLN A 405 -46.95 6.51 -17.34
CA GLN A 405 -45.48 6.46 -17.21
C GLN A 405 -45.04 6.84 -15.79
N ARG A 406 -44.44 5.90 -15.04
CA ARG A 406 -43.80 6.17 -13.74
C ARG A 406 -42.29 6.30 -13.95
N GLY A 407 -41.73 7.46 -13.61
CA GLY A 407 -40.29 7.76 -13.72
C GLY A 407 -39.44 7.17 -12.59
N GLY A 408 -38.11 7.29 -12.71
CA GLY A 408 -37.11 6.71 -11.79
C GLY A 408 -37.17 7.20 -10.33
N ALA A 409 -36.39 6.56 -9.45
CA ALA A 409 -36.45 6.70 -7.98
C ALA A 409 -35.65 7.88 -7.37
N LEU A 410 -34.91 8.63 -8.18
CA LEU A 410 -34.04 9.73 -7.73
C LEU A 410 -34.85 10.93 -7.24
N GLN A 411 -34.66 11.33 -5.98
CA GLN A 411 -35.43 12.38 -5.30
C GLN A 411 -34.62 13.65 -5.03
N THR A 412 -33.32 13.53 -4.74
CA THR A 412 -32.50 14.68 -4.33
C THR A 412 -31.12 14.65 -5.00
N ILE A 413 -30.67 15.81 -5.48
CA ILE A 413 -29.28 16.06 -5.91
C ILE A 413 -28.73 17.22 -5.08
N ALA A 414 -27.60 17.01 -4.41
CA ALA A 414 -26.96 18.04 -3.58
C ALA A 414 -25.53 18.31 -4.07
N PHE A 415 -25.15 19.58 -4.12
CA PHE A 415 -23.79 20.05 -4.40
C PHE A 415 -23.20 20.71 -3.16
N GLU A 416 -22.01 20.30 -2.74
CA GLU A 416 -21.30 20.86 -1.58
C GLU A 416 -19.92 21.37 -2.02
N SER A 417 -19.60 22.63 -1.73
CA SER A 417 -18.32 23.24 -2.16
C SER A 417 -17.22 23.08 -1.11
N VAL A 418 -16.03 22.64 -1.52
CA VAL A 418 -14.81 22.56 -0.67
C VAL A 418 -13.84 23.69 -1.07
N GLY A 419 -13.17 24.31 -0.11
CA GLY A 419 -12.22 25.41 -0.35
C GLY A 419 -10.86 24.92 -0.85
N LEU A 420 -10.33 25.51 -1.92
CA LEU A 420 -8.98 25.26 -2.45
C LEU A 420 -8.18 26.55 -2.60
N THR A 421 -6.85 26.45 -2.58
CA THR A 421 -5.91 27.55 -2.86
C THR A 421 -5.62 27.71 -4.36
N VAL A 422 -5.15 28.90 -4.75
CA VAL A 422 -4.81 29.25 -6.15
C VAL A 422 -3.63 28.43 -6.70
N ALA A 423 -2.70 27.99 -5.83
CA ALA A 423 -1.56 27.15 -6.21
C ALA A 423 -1.99 25.72 -6.58
N GLU A 424 -3.05 25.22 -5.95
CA GLU A 424 -3.62 23.89 -6.22
C GLU A 424 -4.42 23.86 -7.54
N LEU A 425 -5.11 24.96 -7.86
CA LEU A 425 -5.87 25.11 -9.11
C LEU A 425 -5.00 25.09 -10.37
N ARG A 426 -3.75 25.58 -10.31
CA ARG A 426 -2.84 25.65 -11.47
C ARG A 426 -2.29 24.29 -11.95
N LYS A 427 -2.51 23.21 -11.20
CA LYS A 427 -1.99 21.86 -11.54
C LYS A 427 -2.96 21.01 -12.39
N LEU A 428 -4.14 21.54 -12.74
CA LEU A 428 -5.18 20.83 -13.49
C LEU A 428 -4.97 20.96 -15.02
N LYS A 429 -4.83 19.82 -15.73
CA LYS A 429 -4.48 19.77 -17.17
C LYS A 429 -5.67 19.72 -18.16
N ARG A 430 -6.91 19.67 -17.68
CA ARG A 430 -8.12 19.69 -18.55
C ARG A 430 -9.14 20.70 -18.05
N SER A 431 -9.18 21.86 -18.68
CA SER A 431 -10.35 22.73 -18.71
C SER A 431 -11.13 22.40 -19.99
N ASN A 432 -12.41 22.02 -19.88
CA ASN A 432 -13.35 21.64 -20.97
C ASN A 432 -13.26 20.22 -21.59
N PRO A 433 -13.84 19.18 -20.95
CA PRO A 433 -14.26 17.97 -21.66
C PRO A 433 -15.48 18.22 -22.58
N ASP A 434 -15.49 17.61 -23.77
CA ASP A 434 -16.65 17.61 -24.67
C ASP A 434 -17.85 16.93 -24.00
N LEU A 435 -18.94 17.68 -23.86
CA LEU A 435 -20.18 17.18 -23.25
C LEU A 435 -20.83 16.11 -24.16
N PRO A 436 -21.30 14.98 -23.62
CA PRO A 436 -22.06 14.03 -24.42
C PRO A 436 -23.34 14.67 -24.98
N PRO A 437 -23.83 14.24 -26.16
CA PRO A 437 -25.06 14.75 -26.74
C PRO A 437 -26.26 14.45 -25.81
N PRO A 438 -27.23 15.36 -25.68
CA PRO A 438 -28.40 15.16 -24.83
C PRO A 438 -29.24 13.96 -25.28
N VAL A 439 -29.75 13.18 -24.33
CA VAL A 439 -30.67 12.07 -24.60
C VAL A 439 -32.00 12.62 -25.13
N THR A 440 -32.43 12.18 -26.32
CA THR A 440 -33.73 12.55 -26.92
C THR A 440 -34.71 11.36 -26.95
N PRO A 441 -35.96 11.53 -26.46
CA PRO A 441 -36.50 12.72 -25.80
C PRO A 441 -35.85 12.96 -24.43
N ALA A 442 -35.76 14.24 -24.02
CA ALA A 442 -35.15 14.61 -22.74
C ALA A 442 -35.85 13.90 -21.57
N PRO A 443 -35.10 13.33 -20.61
CA PRO A 443 -35.69 12.58 -19.51
C PRO A 443 -36.55 13.50 -18.64
N THR A 444 -37.81 13.12 -18.44
CA THR A 444 -38.65 13.70 -17.39
C THR A 444 -38.23 13.10 -16.05
N LEU A 445 -37.93 13.94 -15.06
CA LEU A 445 -37.55 13.56 -13.70
C LEU A 445 -38.71 13.82 -12.72
N PRO A 446 -39.84 13.10 -12.81
CA PRO A 446 -41.05 13.40 -12.03
C PRO A 446 -40.88 13.19 -10.53
N SER A 447 -39.88 12.40 -10.11
CA SER A 447 -39.63 12.06 -8.71
C SER A 447 -38.64 13.00 -8.01
N LEU A 448 -37.98 13.90 -8.74
CA LEU A 448 -36.96 14.79 -8.19
C LEU A 448 -37.63 15.92 -7.40
N LYS A 449 -37.47 15.89 -6.08
CA LYS A 449 -38.07 16.82 -5.12
C LYS A 449 -37.20 18.04 -4.82
N GLY A 450 -35.89 17.97 -5.05
CA GLY A 450 -34.99 19.10 -4.79
C GLY A 450 -33.60 18.96 -5.40
N VAL A 451 -33.06 20.09 -5.87
CA VAL A 451 -31.64 20.28 -6.17
C VAL A 451 -31.11 21.35 -5.23
N THR A 452 -30.16 21.01 -4.35
CA THR A 452 -29.62 21.94 -3.35
C THR A 452 -28.14 22.22 -3.61
N GLY A 453 -27.68 23.44 -3.29
CA GLY A 453 -26.27 23.84 -3.46
C GLY A 453 -25.83 24.15 -4.89
N ALA A 454 -26.75 24.18 -5.86
CA ALA A 454 -26.43 24.53 -7.25
C ALA A 454 -26.08 26.03 -7.40
N LEU A 455 -24.81 26.32 -7.69
CA LEU A 455 -24.30 27.63 -8.13
C LEU A 455 -24.74 27.99 -9.56
N ARG A 456 -24.66 29.29 -9.92
CA ARG A 456 -24.98 29.86 -11.26
C ARG A 456 -24.28 29.14 -12.42
N GLU A 457 -23.14 28.53 -12.14
CA GLU A 457 -22.30 27.80 -13.09
C GLU A 457 -22.86 26.41 -13.46
N HIS A 458 -23.86 25.89 -12.75
CA HIS A 458 -24.57 24.63 -13.08
C HIS A 458 -25.62 24.79 -14.20
N ARG A 459 -25.57 25.88 -14.98
CA ARG A 459 -26.53 26.21 -16.05
C ARG A 459 -26.63 25.13 -17.12
N VAL A 460 -25.58 24.33 -17.30
CA VAL A 460 -25.54 23.17 -18.21
C VAL A 460 -26.65 22.13 -17.91
N LEU A 461 -27.13 22.05 -16.66
CA LEU A 461 -28.26 21.18 -16.28
C LEU A 461 -29.58 21.66 -16.91
N ALA A 462 -29.77 22.98 -17.04
CA ALA A 462 -30.96 23.57 -17.65
C ALA A 462 -30.92 23.50 -19.19
N ASP A 463 -29.72 23.67 -19.78
CA ASP A 463 -29.53 23.65 -21.24
C ASP A 463 -29.70 22.25 -21.85
N ARG A 464 -29.71 21.20 -21.04
CA ARG A 464 -29.96 19.79 -21.43
C ARG A 464 -31.43 19.44 -21.66
N GLY A 465 -32.35 20.41 -21.49
CA GLY A 465 -33.77 20.24 -21.80
C GLY A 465 -34.56 19.38 -20.80
N TRP A 466 -34.04 19.15 -19.59
CA TRP A 466 -34.74 18.43 -18.54
C TRP A 466 -35.98 19.22 -18.09
N ARG A 467 -37.18 18.62 -18.18
CA ARG A 467 -38.38 19.22 -17.60
C ARG A 467 -38.38 18.99 -16.09
N MET A 468 -38.04 20.03 -15.34
CA MET A 468 -38.04 20.05 -13.88
C MET A 468 -39.17 20.97 -13.37
N PRO A 469 -40.25 20.43 -12.76
CA PRO A 469 -41.35 21.24 -12.24
C PRO A 469 -40.93 22.25 -11.14
N ALA A 470 -39.77 22.06 -10.51
CA ALA A 470 -39.31 22.84 -9.36
C ALA A 470 -38.51 24.11 -9.71
N LEU A 471 -38.21 24.40 -10.98
CA LEU A 471 -37.34 25.52 -11.40
C LEU A 471 -38.04 26.62 -12.22
N GLU A 472 -39.36 26.54 -12.44
CA GLU A 472 -40.14 27.58 -13.14
C GLU A 472 -40.40 28.83 -12.27
N ARG A 473 -39.35 29.44 -11.69
CA ARG A 473 -39.35 30.83 -11.19
C ARG A 473 -37.92 31.39 -11.18
N VAL A 474 -37.37 31.66 -12.36
CA VAL A 474 -36.21 32.56 -12.51
C VAL A 474 -36.49 33.45 -13.71
N GLU A 475 -36.79 34.73 -13.46
CA GLU A 475 -37.06 35.75 -14.47
C GLU A 475 -35.82 36.08 -15.31
N GLN A 476 -36.01 36.24 -16.63
CA GLN A 476 -34.98 36.65 -17.59
C GLN A 476 -35.00 38.15 -17.85
N PRO A 477 -33.85 38.84 -17.97
CA PRO A 477 -33.71 40.07 -18.75
C PRO A 477 -33.07 39.80 -20.13
N ARG A 478 -33.58 40.49 -21.16
CA ARG A 478 -33.15 40.45 -22.57
C ARG A 478 -31.69 40.94 -22.76
N PRO A 479 -30.91 40.36 -23.70
CA PRO A 479 -29.62 40.90 -24.13
C PRO A 479 -29.73 41.81 -25.38
N PRO A 480 -28.76 42.71 -25.61
CA PRO A 480 -28.70 43.55 -26.80
C PRO A 480 -28.04 42.84 -27.99
N ILE A 481 -28.43 43.29 -29.17
CA ILE A 481 -28.05 42.84 -30.52
C ILE A 481 -26.73 43.51 -30.95
N ALA A 482 -25.79 42.76 -31.56
CA ALA A 482 -24.95 43.11 -32.73
C ALA A 482 -23.91 41.97 -33.02
N PRO A 483 -23.14 41.99 -34.13
CA PRO A 483 -23.54 41.47 -35.43
C PRO A 483 -22.64 40.31 -35.94
N SER A 484 -23.20 39.59 -36.90
CA SER A 484 -22.62 38.46 -37.63
C SER A 484 -21.50 38.89 -38.59
N PHE A 485 -20.40 38.14 -38.61
CA PHE A 485 -19.52 38.00 -39.78
C PHE A 485 -19.25 36.50 -40.02
N ALA A 486 -19.63 36.04 -41.21
CA ALA A 486 -19.33 34.72 -41.74
C ALA A 486 -18.03 34.76 -42.57
N PRO A 487 -17.23 33.68 -42.61
CA PRO A 487 -16.21 33.50 -43.63
C PRO A 487 -16.76 32.68 -44.83
N PRO A 488 -16.18 32.86 -46.03
CA PRO A 488 -16.75 32.39 -47.29
C PRO A 488 -16.46 30.91 -47.56
N ALA A 489 -17.44 30.26 -48.19
CA ALA A 489 -17.31 28.98 -48.87
C ALA A 489 -16.95 29.22 -50.35
N ASP A 490 -16.23 28.27 -50.95
CA ASP A 490 -16.30 27.86 -52.37
C ASP A 490 -15.34 26.67 -52.60
N PRO A 491 -15.48 25.85 -53.66
CA PRO A 491 -16.70 25.39 -54.33
C PRO A 491 -16.69 23.85 -54.57
N PRO A 492 -17.84 23.23 -54.95
CA PRO A 492 -17.92 21.80 -55.28
C PRO A 492 -18.12 21.54 -56.79
N CYS A 493 -17.50 20.46 -57.33
CA CYS A 493 -18.03 19.54 -58.35
C CYS A 493 -16.92 18.68 -59.00
N PRO A 494 -17.24 17.60 -59.76
CA PRO A 494 -18.53 16.91 -59.93
C PRO A 494 -18.46 15.36 -59.83
N GLN A 495 -19.61 14.75 -59.58
CA GLN A 495 -19.92 13.38 -59.99
C GLN A 495 -20.26 13.35 -61.49
N ASP A 496 -19.87 12.29 -62.23
CA ASP A 496 -20.84 11.40 -62.91
C ASP A 496 -20.19 10.29 -63.79
N ARG A 497 -20.80 9.09 -63.73
CA ARG A 497 -21.02 8.06 -64.80
C ARG A 497 -19.81 7.33 -65.41
N TYR A 498 -19.83 6.07 -65.89
CA TYR A 498 -20.89 5.20 -66.46
C TYR A 498 -20.43 3.70 -66.51
N ARG A 499 -21.40 2.77 -66.35
CA ARG A 499 -21.64 1.48 -67.08
C ARG A 499 -20.75 0.21 -66.93
N SER A 500 -21.32 -0.73 -66.18
CA SER A 500 -21.62 -2.17 -66.41
C SER A 500 -21.23 -2.99 -67.69
N ARG A 501 -20.95 -4.30 -67.40
CA ARG A 501 -21.09 -5.61 -68.14
C ARG A 501 -19.83 -6.24 -68.79
N PRO A 502 -19.76 -7.58 -68.98
CA PRO A 502 -20.33 -8.72 -68.23
C PRO A 502 -19.32 -9.86 -67.93
N THR A 503 -19.79 -10.81 -67.11
CA THR A 503 -19.19 -12.04 -66.57
C THR A 503 -18.83 -13.14 -67.59
N ALA A 504 -17.75 -13.89 -67.29
CA ALA A 504 -17.51 -15.26 -67.75
C ALA A 504 -17.50 -16.25 -66.53
N PRO A 505 -17.94 -17.50 -66.67
CA PRO A 505 -18.24 -18.38 -65.55
C PRO A 505 -17.01 -19.16 -65.04
N CYS A 506 -16.81 -19.17 -63.72
CA CYS A 506 -15.79 -19.98 -63.04
C CYS A 506 -16.41 -21.27 -62.46
N PRO A 507 -15.63 -22.36 -62.33
CA PRO A 507 -16.12 -23.73 -62.28
C PRO A 507 -16.70 -24.12 -60.91
N SER A 508 -17.50 -25.19 -60.93
CA SER A 508 -18.32 -25.67 -59.82
C SER A 508 -17.54 -25.92 -58.51
N ARG A 509 -18.17 -25.51 -57.39
CA ARG A 509 -17.73 -25.58 -55.98
C ARG A 509 -17.19 -26.94 -55.49
N GLN A 510 -17.42 -28.04 -56.21
CA GLN A 510 -17.01 -29.38 -55.78
C GLN A 510 -15.51 -29.66 -55.98
N LYS A 511 -14.85 -29.09 -57.01
CA LYS A 511 -13.41 -29.35 -57.24
C LYS A 511 -12.49 -28.60 -56.28
N LEU A 512 -12.91 -27.45 -55.75
CA LEU A 512 -12.13 -26.66 -54.78
C LEU A 512 -12.14 -27.26 -53.36
N ALA A 513 -13.23 -27.95 -52.98
CA ALA A 513 -13.36 -28.58 -51.67
C ALA A 513 -12.45 -29.82 -51.51
N HIS A 514 -12.26 -30.60 -52.58
CA HIS A 514 -11.40 -31.79 -52.55
C HIS A 514 -9.90 -31.45 -52.58
N ALA A 515 -9.50 -30.38 -53.29
CA ALA A 515 -8.11 -29.89 -53.29
C ALA A 515 -7.67 -29.31 -51.94
N ARG A 516 -8.54 -28.57 -51.24
CA ARG A 516 -8.26 -28.02 -49.89
C ARG A 516 -8.15 -29.10 -48.81
N THR A 517 -8.82 -30.24 -48.97
CA THR A 517 -8.79 -31.33 -47.99
C THR A 517 -7.47 -32.12 -48.01
N ARG A 518 -6.77 -32.20 -49.16
CA ARG A 518 -5.42 -32.79 -49.24
C ARG A 518 -4.33 -31.87 -48.71
N ALA A 519 -4.48 -30.55 -48.87
CA ALA A 519 -3.52 -29.57 -48.34
C ALA A 519 -3.48 -29.54 -46.80
N ALA A 520 -4.61 -29.83 -46.13
CA ALA A 520 -4.69 -29.86 -44.67
C ALA A 520 -3.83 -30.96 -44.02
N ALA A 521 -3.57 -32.08 -44.71
CA ALA A 521 -2.77 -33.18 -44.15
C ALA A 521 -1.32 -32.76 -43.83
N PHE A 522 -0.78 -31.74 -44.52
CA PHE A 522 0.60 -31.27 -44.35
C PHE A 522 0.74 -30.05 -43.44
N GLN A 523 -0.34 -29.63 -42.76
CA GLN A 523 -0.32 -28.42 -41.94
C GLN A 523 0.45 -28.69 -40.64
N THR A 524 1.57 -28.01 -40.46
CA THR A 524 2.44 -28.14 -39.28
C THR A 524 2.09 -27.16 -38.16
N ARG A 525 1.31 -26.11 -38.47
CA ARG A 525 0.92 -25.07 -37.52
C ARG A 525 -0.58 -24.81 -37.60
N LEU A 526 -1.22 -24.74 -36.44
CA LEU A 526 -2.64 -24.39 -36.29
C LEU A 526 -2.77 -23.18 -35.37
N VAL A 527 -3.36 -22.10 -35.87
CA VAL A 527 -3.67 -20.91 -35.05
C VAL A 527 -5.19 -20.83 -34.89
N ILE A 528 -5.68 -20.90 -33.66
CA ILE A 528 -7.06 -20.60 -33.30
C ILE A 528 -7.07 -19.12 -32.92
N ASP A 529 -7.49 -18.28 -33.86
CA ASP A 529 -7.35 -16.83 -33.78
C ASP A 529 -8.67 -16.10 -33.55
N CYS A 530 -8.68 -15.17 -32.59
CA CYS A 530 -9.76 -14.20 -32.41
C CYS A 530 -9.50 -12.84 -33.09
N ASP A 531 -8.26 -12.58 -33.52
CA ASP A 531 -7.80 -11.42 -34.29
C ASP A 531 -7.88 -11.72 -35.79
N THR A 532 -8.27 -10.73 -36.60
CA THR A 532 -8.23 -10.87 -38.08
C THR A 532 -7.78 -9.58 -38.75
N THR A 533 -6.99 -8.74 -38.06
CA THR A 533 -6.41 -7.50 -38.59
C THR A 533 -5.47 -7.66 -39.80
N ALA A 534 -5.40 -8.84 -40.43
CA ALA A 534 -4.49 -9.14 -41.54
C ALA A 534 -5.05 -8.87 -42.96
N ASP A 535 -6.30 -8.43 -43.16
CA ASP A 535 -6.78 -7.95 -44.47
C ASP A 535 -7.96 -6.97 -44.33
N ASP A 536 -7.88 -5.82 -45.02
CA ASP A 536 -8.77 -4.64 -44.94
C ASP A 536 -10.25 -4.85 -45.35
N ASP A 537 -10.67 -6.09 -45.63
CA ASP A 537 -12.05 -6.40 -46.03
C ASP A 537 -12.94 -6.71 -44.82
N TYR A 538 -13.71 -5.72 -44.39
CA TYR A 538 -14.76 -5.76 -43.35
C TYR A 538 -15.72 -6.99 -43.45
N TRP A 539 -15.84 -7.62 -44.62
CA TRP A 539 -16.68 -8.83 -44.83
C TRP A 539 -16.03 -10.16 -44.41
N GLN A 540 -14.70 -10.25 -44.33
CA GLN A 540 -14.02 -11.46 -43.85
C GLN A 540 -14.01 -11.57 -42.31
N TRP A 541 -14.15 -10.42 -41.63
CA TRP A 541 -14.22 -10.25 -40.17
C TRP A 541 -15.24 -11.22 -39.51
N THR A 542 -16.45 -11.33 -40.07
CA THR A 542 -17.48 -12.23 -39.53
C THR A 542 -17.20 -13.72 -39.73
N LYS A 543 -16.27 -14.13 -40.61
CA LYS A 543 -16.14 -15.57 -40.96
C LYS A 543 -15.15 -16.32 -40.07
N GLY A 544 -13.97 -15.76 -39.76
CA GLY A 544 -12.96 -16.44 -38.94
C GLY A 544 -13.38 -16.61 -37.47
N LEU A 545 -13.81 -15.52 -36.84
CA LEU A 545 -14.29 -15.53 -35.45
C LEU A 545 -15.52 -16.43 -35.27
N VAL A 546 -16.49 -16.34 -36.20
CA VAL A 546 -17.72 -17.17 -36.14
C VAL A 546 -17.41 -18.63 -36.48
N PHE A 547 -16.41 -18.90 -37.30
CA PHE A 547 -16.00 -20.27 -37.65
C PHE A 547 -15.58 -21.05 -36.39
N TRP A 548 -14.63 -20.53 -35.61
CA TRP A 548 -14.18 -21.20 -34.38
C TRP A 548 -15.27 -21.26 -33.31
N GLN A 549 -16.12 -20.23 -33.21
CA GLN A 549 -17.22 -20.21 -32.24
C GLN A 549 -18.34 -21.20 -32.55
N ARG A 550 -18.57 -21.53 -33.83
CA ARG A 550 -19.64 -22.44 -34.24
C ARG A 550 -19.17 -23.86 -34.51
N LEU A 551 -17.86 -24.13 -34.46
CA LEU A 551 -17.32 -25.44 -34.78
C LEU A 551 -17.76 -26.49 -33.75
N PRO A 552 -18.53 -27.52 -34.14
CA PRO A 552 -18.86 -28.63 -33.25
C PRO A 552 -17.61 -29.44 -32.86
N LEU A 553 -17.54 -29.97 -31.63
CA LEU A 553 -16.36 -30.68 -31.14
C LEU A 553 -16.06 -31.98 -31.93
N ASP A 554 -17.09 -32.68 -32.43
CA ASP A 554 -16.91 -33.85 -33.30
C ASP A 554 -16.24 -33.48 -34.64
N PHE A 555 -16.47 -32.25 -35.12
CA PHE A 555 -15.80 -31.72 -36.29
C PHE A 555 -14.35 -31.33 -35.97
N VAL A 556 -14.10 -30.72 -34.80
CA VAL A 556 -12.74 -30.46 -34.30
C VAL A 556 -11.94 -31.76 -34.22
N MET A 557 -12.50 -32.83 -33.65
CA MET A 557 -11.85 -34.15 -33.58
C MET A 557 -11.52 -34.69 -34.98
N ARG A 558 -12.43 -34.56 -35.95
CA ARG A 558 -12.17 -35.00 -37.33
C ARG A 558 -11.09 -34.20 -38.05
N ILE A 559 -10.97 -32.90 -37.77
CA ILE A 559 -9.86 -32.09 -38.27
C ILE A 559 -8.57 -32.54 -37.58
N ALA A 560 -8.56 -32.62 -36.26
CA ALA A 560 -7.39 -33.02 -35.47
C ALA A 560 -6.85 -34.39 -35.90
N ALA A 561 -7.74 -35.36 -36.14
CA ALA A 561 -7.41 -36.70 -36.65
C ALA A 561 -6.70 -36.68 -38.02
N ARG A 562 -6.87 -35.61 -38.81
CA ARG A 562 -6.24 -35.43 -40.12
C ARG A 562 -4.96 -34.61 -40.06
N LEU A 563 -4.72 -33.88 -38.97
CA LEU A 563 -3.53 -33.06 -38.76
C LEU A 563 -2.40 -33.89 -38.13
N THR A 564 -2.04 -35.02 -38.75
CA THR A 564 -1.03 -35.96 -38.23
C THR A 564 0.38 -35.35 -38.15
N HIS A 565 0.61 -34.23 -38.85
CA HIS A 565 1.88 -33.49 -38.86
C HIS A 565 1.84 -32.19 -38.04
N LEU A 566 0.81 -31.97 -37.20
CA LEU A 566 0.71 -30.77 -36.37
C LEU A 566 1.87 -30.71 -35.38
N ARG A 567 2.72 -29.68 -35.51
CA ARG A 567 3.86 -29.41 -34.63
C ARG A 567 3.61 -28.24 -33.70
N GLU A 568 2.79 -27.28 -34.07
CA GLU A 568 2.51 -26.10 -33.25
C GLU A 568 1.01 -25.80 -33.23
N ILE A 569 0.49 -25.54 -32.04
CA ILE A 569 -0.86 -25.01 -31.87
C ILE A 569 -0.83 -23.72 -31.05
N THR A 570 -1.43 -22.65 -31.58
CA THR A 570 -1.50 -21.33 -30.93
C THR A 570 -2.96 -20.95 -30.69
N LEU A 571 -3.31 -20.57 -29.45
CA LEU A 571 -4.60 -19.96 -29.14
C LEU A 571 -4.42 -18.45 -28.93
N ARG A 572 -4.81 -17.65 -29.92
CA ARG A 572 -4.86 -16.19 -29.79
C ARG A 572 -6.22 -15.81 -29.23
N HIS A 573 -6.30 -15.58 -27.92
CA HIS A 573 -7.54 -15.32 -27.21
C HIS A 573 -7.71 -13.82 -26.89
N PRO A 574 -8.94 -13.32 -26.72
CA PRO A 574 -9.14 -11.95 -26.27
C PRO A 574 -8.55 -11.76 -24.86
N ARG A 575 -7.90 -10.61 -24.59
CA ARG A 575 -7.28 -10.32 -23.28
C ARG A 575 -8.23 -10.46 -22.08
N PHE A 576 -9.54 -10.30 -22.30
CA PHE A 576 -10.58 -10.39 -21.27
C PHE A 576 -11.45 -11.64 -21.36
N CYS A 577 -11.09 -12.60 -22.22
CA CYS A 577 -11.88 -13.80 -22.47
C CYS A 577 -10.97 -15.02 -22.64
N LEU A 578 -10.28 -15.35 -21.55
CA LEU A 578 -9.18 -16.31 -21.52
C LEU A 578 -9.65 -17.77 -21.75
N MET A 579 -10.95 -18.04 -21.57
CA MET A 579 -11.57 -19.34 -21.88
C MET A 579 -12.13 -19.43 -23.31
N TRP A 580 -11.93 -18.40 -24.14
CA TRP A 580 -12.46 -18.39 -25.49
C TRP A 580 -11.88 -19.55 -26.31
N CYS A 581 -12.77 -20.41 -26.84
CA CYS A 581 -12.42 -21.58 -27.67
C CYS A 581 -11.44 -22.58 -27.04
N ILE A 582 -11.29 -22.57 -25.70
CA ILE A 582 -10.38 -23.48 -25.01
C ILE A 582 -10.79 -24.95 -25.13
N ASP A 583 -12.10 -25.23 -25.24
CA ASP A 583 -12.63 -26.57 -25.48
C ASP A 583 -12.16 -27.17 -26.81
N ALA A 584 -12.25 -26.40 -27.89
CA ALA A 584 -11.76 -26.79 -29.20
C ALA A 584 -10.24 -26.99 -29.19
N PHE A 585 -9.51 -26.07 -28.54
CA PHE A 585 -8.06 -26.16 -28.36
C PHE A 585 -7.64 -27.46 -27.65
N LEU A 586 -8.25 -27.78 -26.51
CA LEU A 586 -8.00 -29.01 -25.77
C LEU A 586 -8.33 -30.26 -26.58
N THR A 587 -9.43 -30.22 -27.34
CA THR A 587 -9.85 -31.32 -28.19
C THR A 587 -8.83 -31.59 -29.29
N PHE A 588 -8.25 -30.55 -29.90
CA PHE A 588 -7.16 -30.71 -30.86
C PHE A 588 -5.94 -31.39 -30.25
N ILE A 589 -5.50 -30.94 -29.07
CA ILE A 589 -4.30 -31.48 -28.42
C ILE A 589 -4.49 -32.95 -28.07
N GLU A 590 -5.61 -33.32 -27.45
CA GLU A 590 -5.82 -34.71 -27.04
C GLU A 590 -6.06 -35.66 -28.21
N THR A 591 -6.80 -35.20 -29.23
CA THR A 591 -7.02 -36.03 -30.42
C THR A 591 -5.72 -36.26 -31.17
N THR A 592 -4.87 -35.24 -31.31
CA THR A 592 -3.57 -35.39 -31.97
C THR A 592 -2.59 -36.24 -31.14
N ALA A 593 -2.69 -36.20 -29.81
CA ALA A 593 -1.92 -37.06 -28.92
C ALA A 593 -2.34 -38.54 -28.99
N ALA A 594 -3.63 -38.81 -29.23
CA ALA A 594 -4.19 -40.15 -29.30
C ALA A 594 -3.98 -40.85 -30.65
N LEU A 595 -3.55 -40.14 -31.69
CA LEU A 595 -3.36 -40.74 -33.02
C LEU A 595 -2.16 -41.69 -33.03
N PRO A 596 -2.33 -42.93 -33.53
CA PRO A 596 -1.21 -43.81 -33.81
C PRO A 596 -0.36 -43.21 -34.93
N THR A 597 0.96 -43.13 -34.74
CA THR A 597 1.86 -42.63 -35.80
C THR A 597 1.76 -43.54 -37.01
N PRO A 598 1.58 -43.01 -38.23
CA PRO A 598 1.57 -43.82 -39.44
C PRO A 598 2.90 -44.58 -39.54
N ALA A 599 2.83 -45.91 -39.63
CA ALA A 599 4.00 -46.75 -39.82
C ALA A 599 4.72 -46.28 -41.08
N GLU A 600 5.99 -45.87 -40.95
CA GLU A 600 6.83 -45.63 -42.11
C GLU A 600 6.79 -46.87 -43.00
N PRO A 601 6.59 -46.73 -44.32
CA PRO A 601 6.60 -47.87 -45.22
C PRO A 601 7.96 -48.57 -45.09
N LEU A 602 7.92 -49.77 -44.50
CA LEU A 602 9.04 -50.68 -44.35
C LEU A 602 9.73 -50.83 -45.71
N SER A 603 10.86 -50.14 -45.87
CA SER A 603 11.85 -50.48 -46.88
C SER A 603 12.31 -51.91 -46.59
N SER A 604 11.86 -52.84 -47.43
CA SER A 604 12.18 -54.25 -47.35
C SER A 604 13.69 -54.48 -47.42
N HIS A 605 14.32 -54.90 -46.33
CA HIS A 605 15.17 -56.09 -46.27
C HIS A 605 15.57 -56.41 -44.81
N GLY A 606 15.61 -57.70 -44.50
CA GLY A 606 15.49 -58.27 -43.16
C GLY A 606 16.49 -57.82 -42.09
N ALA A 607 15.96 -57.47 -40.92
CA ALA A 607 16.67 -57.47 -39.64
C ALA A 607 15.64 -57.73 -38.50
N PRO A 608 16.05 -58.29 -37.35
CA PRO A 608 15.14 -58.89 -36.38
C PRO A 608 14.29 -57.86 -35.64
N GLN A 609 13.04 -58.26 -35.35
CA GLN A 609 12.04 -57.54 -34.57
C GLN A 609 12.63 -56.95 -33.28
N GLN A 610 12.95 -55.65 -33.30
CA GLN A 610 13.01 -54.84 -32.09
C GLN A 610 11.59 -54.34 -31.77
N SER A 611 11.26 -54.47 -30.49
CA SER A 611 10.00 -54.14 -29.84
C SER A 611 9.39 -52.84 -30.37
N ALA A 612 8.11 -52.91 -30.72
CA ALA A 612 7.26 -51.78 -31.12
C ALA A 612 7.15 -50.76 -29.98
N SER A 613 8.13 -49.85 -29.90
CA SER A 613 8.10 -48.70 -29.02
C SER A 613 7.00 -47.75 -29.52
N GLN A 614 6.09 -47.39 -28.62
CA GLN A 614 4.99 -46.45 -28.83
C GLN A 614 5.54 -45.12 -29.39
N ARG A 615 5.44 -44.94 -30.70
CA ARG A 615 5.66 -43.64 -31.34
C ARG A 615 4.40 -42.80 -31.08
N GLY A 616 4.54 -41.64 -30.45
CA GLY A 616 3.44 -40.73 -30.14
C GLY A 616 3.38 -39.50 -31.06
N GLY A 617 2.40 -38.63 -30.83
CA GLY A 617 2.05 -37.50 -31.72
C GLY A 617 3.18 -36.48 -32.00
N ALA A 618 3.05 -35.74 -33.10
CA ALA A 618 4.06 -34.79 -33.62
C ALA A 618 4.05 -33.39 -32.99
N LEU A 619 3.15 -33.12 -32.03
CA LEU A 619 2.96 -31.79 -31.44
C LEU A 619 4.18 -31.39 -30.60
N GLN A 620 4.83 -30.29 -30.97
CA GLN A 620 6.06 -29.76 -30.40
C GLN A 620 5.87 -28.47 -29.58
N THR A 621 4.89 -27.63 -29.90
CA THR A 621 4.68 -26.35 -29.22
C THR A 621 3.20 -26.05 -28.99
N ILE A 622 2.87 -25.57 -27.79
CA ILE A 622 1.57 -25.02 -27.40
C ILE A 622 1.80 -23.55 -27.05
N ALA A 623 1.13 -22.63 -27.73
CA ALA A 623 1.27 -21.20 -27.50
C ALA A 623 -0.08 -20.55 -27.18
N PHE A 624 -0.07 -19.53 -26.34
CA PHE A 624 -1.22 -18.65 -26.10
C PHE A 624 -0.81 -17.20 -26.31
N GLU A 625 -1.67 -16.42 -26.95
CA GLU A 625 -1.42 -15.00 -27.18
C GLU A 625 -2.67 -14.19 -26.81
N SER A 626 -2.49 -13.12 -26.05
CA SER A 626 -3.59 -12.20 -25.75
C SER A 626 -3.75 -11.18 -26.87
N VAL A 627 -4.96 -11.03 -27.40
CA VAL A 627 -5.32 -10.04 -28.40
C VAL A 627 -6.14 -8.92 -27.76
N GLY A 628 -5.80 -7.67 -28.05
CA GLY A 628 -6.57 -6.49 -27.65
C GLY A 628 -7.81 -6.31 -28.51
N LEU A 629 -8.96 -6.84 -28.09
CA LEU A 629 -10.25 -6.57 -28.73
C LEU A 629 -10.93 -5.34 -28.14
N THR A 630 -11.64 -4.57 -28.97
CA THR A 630 -12.52 -3.50 -28.51
C THR A 630 -13.74 -4.05 -27.76
N VAL A 631 -14.40 -3.21 -26.95
CA VAL A 631 -15.60 -3.61 -26.18
C VAL A 631 -16.74 -4.07 -27.11
N ALA A 632 -16.88 -3.46 -28.29
CA ALA A 632 -17.89 -3.85 -29.27
C ALA A 632 -17.63 -5.25 -29.85
N GLU A 633 -16.37 -5.63 -30.01
CA GLU A 633 -15.97 -6.96 -30.49
C GLU A 633 -16.13 -8.02 -29.40
N LEU A 634 -15.77 -7.70 -28.15
CA LEU A 634 -16.00 -8.58 -27.00
C LEU A 634 -17.48 -8.97 -26.85
N ARG A 635 -18.41 -8.05 -27.11
CA ARG A 635 -19.86 -8.32 -27.05
C ARG A 635 -20.33 -9.34 -28.10
N LYS A 636 -19.58 -9.54 -29.17
CA LYS A 636 -19.93 -10.46 -30.27
C LYS A 636 -19.40 -11.88 -30.03
N LEU A 637 -18.62 -12.11 -28.97
CA LEU A 637 -18.12 -13.44 -28.59
C LEU A 637 -19.24 -14.29 -27.99
N LYS A 638 -19.62 -15.39 -28.64
CA LYS A 638 -20.66 -16.31 -28.14
C LYS A 638 -20.11 -17.51 -27.36
N ARG A 639 -18.82 -17.85 -27.50
CA ARG A 639 -18.16 -19.03 -26.91
C ARG A 639 -17.14 -18.66 -25.82
N SER A 640 -17.53 -17.76 -24.92
CA SER A 640 -16.64 -17.17 -23.91
C SER A 640 -16.42 -18.03 -22.65
N ASN A 641 -17.09 -19.18 -22.53
CA ASN A 641 -16.89 -20.17 -21.47
C ASN A 641 -17.52 -21.51 -21.90
N PRO A 642 -16.90 -22.24 -22.83
CA PRO A 642 -17.48 -23.48 -23.36
C PRO A 642 -17.44 -24.60 -22.31
N ASP A 643 -18.43 -25.50 -22.35
CA ASP A 643 -18.36 -26.76 -21.62
C ASP A 643 -17.12 -27.55 -22.07
N LEU A 644 -16.29 -27.93 -21.11
CA LEU A 644 -15.03 -28.60 -21.39
C LEU A 644 -15.31 -30.07 -21.74
N PRO A 645 -14.64 -30.64 -22.76
CA PRO A 645 -14.72 -32.06 -23.02
C PRO A 645 -14.19 -32.87 -21.82
N PRO A 646 -14.74 -34.06 -21.52
CA PRO A 646 -14.24 -34.90 -20.44
C PRO A 646 -12.76 -35.29 -20.66
N PRO A 647 -11.93 -35.38 -19.60
CA PRO A 647 -10.57 -35.92 -19.66
C PRO A 647 -10.50 -37.28 -20.37
N VAL A 648 -9.60 -37.41 -21.34
CA VAL A 648 -9.30 -38.71 -21.94
C VAL A 648 -8.61 -39.58 -20.88
N THR A 649 -9.13 -40.79 -20.65
CA THR A 649 -8.58 -41.78 -19.73
C THR A 649 -8.11 -43.03 -20.51
N PRO A 650 -6.84 -43.46 -20.36
CA PRO A 650 -5.76 -42.83 -19.58
C PRO A 650 -5.30 -41.49 -20.20
N ALA A 651 -4.74 -40.61 -19.36
CA ALA A 651 -4.29 -39.30 -19.82
C ALA A 651 -3.19 -39.43 -20.90
N PRO A 652 -3.27 -38.66 -22.00
CA PRO A 652 -2.34 -38.82 -23.12
C PRO A 652 -0.91 -38.42 -22.74
N THR A 653 0.04 -39.14 -23.34
CA THR A 653 1.46 -38.74 -23.36
C THR A 653 1.70 -37.88 -24.59
N LEU A 654 2.35 -36.73 -24.41
CA LEU A 654 2.78 -35.80 -25.44
C LEU A 654 4.31 -35.90 -25.59
N PRO A 655 4.84 -36.98 -26.20
CA PRO A 655 6.28 -37.26 -26.17
C PRO A 655 7.12 -36.32 -27.04
N SER A 656 6.49 -35.55 -27.93
CA SER A 656 7.17 -34.58 -28.79
C SER A 656 7.04 -33.15 -28.31
N LEU A 657 6.24 -32.86 -27.28
CA LEU A 657 5.94 -31.49 -26.86
C LEU A 657 7.15 -30.90 -26.14
N LYS A 658 7.78 -29.90 -26.76
CA LYS A 658 8.99 -29.21 -26.33
C LYS A 658 8.75 -27.86 -25.69
N GLY A 659 7.69 -27.15 -26.08
CA GLY A 659 7.44 -25.78 -25.61
C GLY A 659 5.99 -25.53 -25.20
N VAL A 660 5.78 -24.84 -24.07
CA VAL A 660 4.50 -24.21 -23.72
C VAL A 660 4.74 -22.72 -23.47
N THR A 661 4.14 -21.84 -24.26
CA THR A 661 4.30 -20.38 -24.11
C THR A 661 2.95 -19.70 -23.91
N GLY A 662 2.91 -18.60 -23.14
CA GLY A 662 1.69 -17.78 -23.07
C GLY A 662 0.61 -18.23 -22.10
N ALA A 663 0.74 -19.39 -21.46
CA ALA A 663 -0.34 -19.94 -20.66
C ALA A 663 -0.71 -19.02 -19.46
N LEU A 664 -2.01 -18.83 -19.20
CA LEU A 664 -2.58 -17.98 -18.14
C LEU A 664 -3.32 -18.84 -17.10
N ARG A 665 -3.70 -18.27 -15.94
CA ARG A 665 -4.39 -18.98 -14.83
C ARG A 665 -5.62 -19.74 -15.28
N GLU A 666 -6.39 -19.12 -16.16
CA GLU A 666 -7.67 -19.57 -16.69
C GLU A 666 -7.47 -20.79 -17.58
N HIS A 667 -6.28 -20.97 -18.15
CA HIS A 667 -5.90 -22.20 -18.84
C HIS A 667 -5.61 -23.36 -17.86
N ARG A 668 -6.01 -23.25 -16.58
CA ARG A 668 -6.10 -24.30 -15.55
C ARG A 668 -6.51 -25.66 -16.12
N VAL A 669 -7.47 -25.64 -17.04
CA VAL A 669 -8.00 -26.84 -17.64
C VAL A 669 -6.93 -27.71 -18.29
N LEU A 670 -5.83 -27.15 -18.83
CA LEU A 670 -4.69 -27.93 -19.33
C LEU A 670 -4.10 -28.81 -18.23
N ALA A 671 -3.95 -28.26 -17.04
CA ALA A 671 -3.33 -28.95 -15.93
C ALA A 671 -4.22 -30.12 -15.43
N ASP A 672 -5.53 -29.88 -15.43
CA ASP A 672 -6.53 -30.85 -14.97
C ASP A 672 -6.68 -32.07 -15.88
N ARG A 673 -6.14 -32.04 -17.11
CA ARG A 673 -6.15 -33.19 -18.03
C ARG A 673 -5.16 -34.31 -17.66
N GLY A 674 -4.13 -34.02 -16.85
CA GLY A 674 -3.15 -35.02 -16.40
C GLY A 674 -2.17 -35.52 -17.48
N TRP A 675 -1.88 -34.71 -18.51
CA TRP A 675 -0.98 -35.08 -19.60
C TRP A 675 0.45 -35.42 -19.10
N ARG A 676 1.17 -36.28 -19.84
CA ARG A 676 2.59 -36.57 -19.59
C ARG A 676 3.45 -35.95 -20.68
N MET A 677 4.39 -35.08 -20.35
CA MET A 677 5.21 -34.34 -21.34
C MET A 677 6.71 -34.62 -21.14
N PRO A 678 7.21 -35.82 -21.49
CA PRO A 678 8.59 -36.21 -21.16
C PRO A 678 9.66 -35.40 -21.92
N ALA A 679 9.30 -34.76 -23.03
CA ALA A 679 10.21 -33.95 -23.85
C ALA A 679 10.01 -32.43 -23.68
N LEU A 680 9.28 -31.98 -22.65
CA LEU A 680 9.06 -30.55 -22.45
C LEU A 680 10.37 -29.87 -22.03
N GLU A 681 10.89 -29.01 -22.90
CA GLU A 681 12.16 -28.32 -22.75
C GLU A 681 11.97 -26.88 -22.24
N ARG A 682 10.87 -26.19 -22.60
CA ARG A 682 10.71 -24.75 -22.35
C ARG A 682 9.29 -24.36 -21.92
N VAL A 683 9.18 -23.55 -20.87
CA VAL A 683 7.92 -22.95 -20.42
C VAL A 683 8.09 -21.45 -20.21
N GLU A 684 7.36 -20.63 -20.98
CA GLU A 684 7.48 -19.17 -20.95
C GLU A 684 6.14 -18.47 -20.75
N GLN A 685 6.15 -17.34 -20.05
CA GLN A 685 5.00 -16.45 -19.94
C GLN A 685 5.27 -15.04 -20.46
N PRO A 686 4.30 -14.41 -21.14
CA PRO A 686 4.34 -12.98 -21.40
C PRO A 686 4.16 -12.23 -20.07
N ARG A 687 4.90 -11.12 -19.94
CA ARG A 687 5.09 -10.26 -18.75
C ARG A 687 3.84 -9.60 -18.13
N VAL A 688 2.64 -10.08 -18.43
CA VAL A 688 1.39 -9.33 -18.20
C VAL A 688 0.31 -10.12 -17.45
N ALA A 689 0.64 -11.25 -16.82
CA ALA A 689 -0.35 -11.99 -16.04
C ALA A 689 0.21 -12.49 -14.72
N ARG A 690 -0.40 -12.07 -13.61
CA ARG A 690 -0.09 -12.52 -12.26
C ARG A 690 -1.13 -13.55 -11.81
N GLN A 691 -0.65 -14.60 -11.15
CA GLN A 691 -1.35 -15.66 -10.40
C GLN A 691 -1.50 -17.00 -11.13
N HIS A 692 -0.66 -17.97 -10.78
CA HIS A 692 -0.85 -19.38 -11.14
C HIS A 692 -0.63 -20.26 -9.92
N ARG A 693 -1.61 -21.12 -9.62
CA ARG A 693 -1.45 -22.23 -8.66
C ARG A 693 -1.60 -23.61 -9.30
N VAL A 694 -2.25 -23.67 -10.46
CA VAL A 694 -2.81 -24.94 -10.99
C VAL A 694 -1.79 -25.81 -11.72
N LEU A 695 -0.79 -25.24 -12.40
CA LEU A 695 0.23 -26.05 -13.09
C LEU A 695 1.09 -26.85 -12.10
N ALA A 696 1.26 -26.39 -10.86
CA ALA A 696 2.06 -27.09 -9.86
C ALA A 696 1.28 -28.07 -8.98
N ASP A 697 -0.06 -28.00 -8.97
CA ASP A 697 -0.89 -28.81 -8.07
C ASP A 697 -0.97 -30.29 -8.47
N ARG A 698 -0.45 -30.65 -9.65
CA ARG A 698 -0.35 -32.04 -10.09
C ARG A 698 1.11 -32.38 -10.37
N SER A 699 1.57 -33.55 -9.94
CA SER A 699 2.98 -33.99 -10.02
C SER A 699 3.44 -34.23 -11.47
N TRP A 700 3.62 -33.17 -12.25
CA TRP A 700 4.15 -33.25 -13.62
C TRP A 700 5.57 -33.84 -13.60
N HIS A 701 5.80 -34.82 -14.47
CA HIS A 701 7.11 -35.44 -14.64
C HIS A 701 7.75 -34.89 -15.93
N MET A 702 8.63 -33.90 -15.81
CA MET A 702 9.23 -33.15 -16.92
C MET A 702 10.77 -33.18 -16.82
N PRO A 703 11.41 -34.33 -17.10
CA PRO A 703 12.85 -34.51 -16.87
C PRO A 703 13.70 -33.65 -17.82
N ALA A 704 13.14 -33.29 -18.98
CA ALA A 704 13.80 -32.51 -20.01
C ALA A 704 13.64 -30.98 -19.84
N LEU A 705 12.97 -30.49 -18.79
CA LEU A 705 12.66 -29.06 -18.64
C LEU A 705 13.94 -28.24 -18.44
N GLU A 706 14.31 -27.43 -19.43
CA GLU A 706 15.52 -26.63 -19.46
C GLU A 706 15.30 -25.17 -19.06
N TYR A 707 14.14 -24.58 -19.38
CA TYR A 707 13.86 -23.16 -19.14
C TYR A 707 12.51 -22.93 -18.50
N VAL A 708 12.49 -22.10 -17.45
CA VAL A 708 11.26 -21.63 -16.78
C VAL A 708 11.34 -20.12 -16.55
N ASP A 709 10.44 -19.37 -17.18
CA ASP A 709 10.17 -17.96 -16.86
C ASP A 709 8.69 -17.80 -16.53
N GLN A 710 8.40 -17.51 -15.26
CA GLN A 710 7.04 -17.43 -14.73
C GLN A 710 6.91 -16.32 -13.69
N GLU A 711 6.02 -15.36 -13.95
CA GLU A 711 5.59 -14.39 -12.96
C GLU A 711 4.34 -14.90 -12.21
N GLY A 712 4.24 -14.59 -10.91
CA GLY A 712 3.00 -14.80 -10.13
C GLY A 712 2.71 -16.22 -9.64
N TRP A 713 3.66 -17.14 -9.69
CA TRP A 713 3.53 -18.43 -8.96
C TRP A 713 3.76 -18.20 -7.46
N ASP A 714 3.39 -19.08 -6.55
CA ASP A 714 4.00 -19.03 -5.21
C ASP A 714 5.26 -19.91 -5.17
N VAL A 715 6.00 -19.83 -4.07
CA VAL A 715 7.28 -20.54 -3.90
C VAL A 715 7.11 -22.06 -3.95
N GLU A 716 6.04 -22.54 -3.33
CA GLU A 716 5.72 -23.97 -3.29
C GLU A 716 5.27 -24.49 -4.65
N THR A 717 4.55 -23.67 -5.40
CA THR A 717 4.08 -23.95 -6.75
C THR A 717 5.26 -24.12 -7.71
N LEU A 718 6.18 -23.16 -7.78
CA LEU A 718 7.36 -23.33 -8.64
C LEU A 718 8.21 -24.52 -8.21
N GLY A 719 8.43 -24.70 -6.91
CA GLY A 719 9.22 -25.82 -6.40
C GLY A 719 8.66 -27.18 -6.82
N ARG A 720 7.34 -27.39 -6.70
CA ARG A 720 6.69 -28.63 -7.17
C ARG A 720 6.74 -28.80 -8.69
N PHE A 721 6.67 -27.71 -9.43
CA PHE A 721 6.73 -27.77 -10.89
C PHE A 721 8.11 -28.17 -11.41
N ILE A 722 9.18 -27.62 -10.82
CA ILE A 722 10.56 -27.90 -11.24
C ILE A 722 11.14 -29.17 -10.60
N SER A 723 10.48 -29.77 -9.60
CA SER A 723 11.05 -30.87 -8.79
C SER A 723 11.41 -32.12 -9.59
N SER A 724 10.78 -32.35 -10.74
CA SER A 724 11.05 -33.50 -11.60
C SER A 724 12.05 -33.25 -12.73
N SER A 725 12.54 -32.01 -12.89
CA SER A 725 13.53 -31.69 -13.92
C SER A 725 14.93 -32.14 -13.50
N SER A 726 15.65 -32.77 -14.44
CA SER A 726 17.08 -33.06 -14.35
C SER A 726 17.91 -32.23 -15.34
N SER A 727 17.27 -31.37 -16.13
CA SER A 727 17.87 -30.68 -17.27
C SER A 727 17.75 -29.16 -17.17
N LEU A 728 17.37 -28.63 -16.00
CA LEU A 728 17.09 -27.21 -15.80
C LEU A 728 18.36 -26.37 -16.01
N LYS A 729 18.32 -25.49 -17.01
CA LYS A 729 19.41 -24.58 -17.41
C LYS A 729 19.14 -23.15 -17.01
N GLU A 730 17.90 -22.69 -17.06
CA GLU A 730 17.57 -21.31 -16.76
C GLU A 730 16.26 -21.20 -15.98
N VAL A 731 16.31 -20.37 -14.93
CA VAL A 731 15.14 -19.92 -14.21
C VAL A 731 15.12 -18.41 -14.16
N GLU A 732 13.98 -17.83 -14.48
CA GLU A 732 13.73 -16.40 -14.36
C GLU A 732 12.44 -16.19 -13.58
N ARG A 733 12.53 -15.33 -12.57
CA ARG A 733 11.36 -14.81 -11.90
C ARG A 733 11.69 -13.51 -11.22
N ARG A 734 10.85 -12.49 -11.44
CA ARG A 734 11.04 -11.18 -10.81
C ARG A 734 10.73 -11.19 -9.31
N CYS A 735 11.56 -10.45 -8.58
CA CYS A 735 11.34 -10.01 -7.21
C CYS A 735 11.23 -11.13 -6.17
N TRP A 736 11.96 -12.23 -6.38
CA TRP A 736 12.04 -13.29 -5.38
C TRP A 736 13.22 -13.11 -4.45
N THR A 737 12.98 -13.27 -3.15
CA THR A 737 14.08 -13.25 -2.18
C THR A 737 14.93 -14.51 -2.30
N TRP A 738 16.13 -14.45 -1.75
CA TRP A 738 17.03 -15.61 -1.70
C TRP A 738 16.40 -16.80 -0.98
N GLY A 739 15.65 -16.55 0.10
CA GLY A 739 14.96 -17.59 0.86
C GLY A 739 13.81 -18.25 0.09
N GLU A 740 13.12 -17.48 -0.74
CA GLU A 740 12.08 -17.99 -1.63
C GLU A 740 12.65 -18.92 -2.70
N TRP A 741 13.71 -18.49 -3.40
CA TRP A 741 14.42 -19.36 -4.34
C TRP A 741 14.92 -20.64 -3.66
N ALA A 742 15.48 -20.53 -2.46
CA ALA A 742 15.97 -21.70 -1.72
C ALA A 742 14.83 -22.70 -1.45
N THR A 743 13.68 -22.20 -1.00
CA THR A 743 12.49 -23.03 -0.71
C THR A 743 11.93 -23.69 -1.98
N ALA A 744 11.96 -23.01 -3.14
CA ALA A 744 11.55 -23.62 -4.40
C ALA A 744 12.48 -24.77 -4.80
N PHE A 745 13.80 -24.54 -4.78
CA PHE A 745 14.79 -25.57 -5.13
C PHE A 745 14.87 -26.70 -4.12
N GLU A 746 14.49 -26.49 -2.85
CA GLU A 746 14.45 -27.54 -1.84
C GLU A 746 13.59 -28.75 -2.24
N ARG A 747 12.60 -28.53 -3.12
CA ARG A 747 11.74 -29.60 -3.65
C ARG A 747 12.44 -30.51 -4.66
N MET A 748 13.57 -30.10 -5.23
CA MET A 748 14.38 -30.98 -6.09
C MET A 748 15.20 -31.97 -5.24
N PRO A 749 15.45 -33.20 -5.73
CA PRO A 749 16.18 -34.22 -4.98
C PRO A 749 17.65 -33.83 -4.76
N VAL A 750 18.20 -34.17 -3.59
CA VAL A 750 19.62 -34.00 -3.27
C VAL A 750 20.44 -35.01 -4.08
N ALA A 751 21.57 -34.56 -4.64
CA ALA A 751 22.44 -35.43 -5.43
C ALA A 751 23.19 -36.41 -4.50
N PRO A 752 23.26 -37.70 -4.84
CA PRO A 752 24.20 -38.61 -4.18
C PRO A 752 25.63 -38.08 -4.31
N VAL A 753 26.45 -38.27 -3.27
CA VAL A 753 27.85 -37.82 -3.27
C VAL A 753 28.59 -38.39 -4.49
N GLY A 754 29.15 -37.51 -5.32
CA GLY A 754 29.92 -37.87 -6.51
C GLY A 754 29.11 -37.98 -7.82
N GLN A 755 27.79 -37.86 -7.78
CA GLN A 755 26.96 -37.81 -9.00
C GLN A 755 26.60 -36.37 -9.39
N PRO A 756 26.44 -36.07 -10.70
CA PRO A 756 25.88 -34.80 -11.12
C PRO A 756 24.44 -34.70 -10.60
N GLY A 757 24.16 -33.66 -9.81
CA GLY A 757 22.83 -33.41 -9.29
C GLY A 757 21.88 -32.81 -10.33
N PRO A 758 20.58 -32.75 -10.03
CA PRO A 758 19.57 -32.25 -10.98
C PRO A 758 19.75 -30.78 -11.38
N LEU A 759 20.52 -30.00 -10.61
CA LEU A 759 20.87 -28.61 -10.92
C LEU A 759 22.29 -28.47 -11.49
N GLY A 760 22.97 -29.57 -11.84
CA GLY A 760 24.30 -29.53 -12.46
C GLY A 760 24.34 -28.81 -13.81
N HIS A 761 23.18 -28.63 -14.45
CA HIS A 761 23.03 -27.91 -15.72
C HIS A 761 22.54 -26.47 -15.57
N LEU A 762 22.27 -25.98 -14.35
CA LEU A 762 21.74 -24.63 -14.13
C LEU A 762 22.80 -23.58 -14.46
N GLN A 763 22.57 -22.84 -15.55
CA GLN A 763 23.49 -21.85 -16.12
C GLN A 763 23.05 -20.42 -15.82
N THR A 764 21.75 -20.17 -15.69
CA THR A 764 21.22 -18.82 -15.54
C THR A 764 20.16 -18.78 -14.46
N MET A 765 20.29 -17.82 -13.55
CA MET A 765 19.29 -17.53 -12.53
C MET A 765 19.04 -16.03 -12.50
N ARG A 766 17.79 -15.60 -12.69
CA ARG A 766 17.44 -14.19 -12.79
C ARG A 766 16.30 -13.78 -11.87
N GLY A 767 16.35 -12.50 -11.49
CA GLY A 767 15.29 -11.81 -10.75
C GLY A 767 15.29 -12.12 -9.26
N ILE A 768 16.46 -12.41 -8.71
CA ILE A 768 16.65 -12.39 -7.26
C ILE A 768 16.57 -10.94 -6.83
N GLY A 769 15.44 -10.58 -6.21
CA GLY A 769 15.11 -9.21 -5.85
C GLY A 769 15.36 -8.95 -4.37
N TYR A 770 15.62 -7.69 -4.04
CA TYR A 770 15.49 -7.19 -2.69
C TYR A 770 14.08 -6.59 -2.57
N VAL A 771 13.20 -7.24 -1.80
CA VAL A 771 11.82 -6.77 -1.67
C VAL A 771 11.79 -5.58 -0.71
N HIS A 772 11.89 -4.36 -1.24
CA HIS A 772 11.83 -3.10 -0.50
C HIS A 772 10.41 -2.71 -0.06
N GLU A 773 9.59 -3.68 0.31
CA GLU A 773 8.44 -3.36 1.14
C GLU A 773 9.04 -2.91 2.50
N PRO A 774 8.71 -1.70 3.01
CA PRO A 774 9.40 -1.03 4.13
C PRO A 774 9.41 -1.80 5.48
N PHE A 775 8.98 -3.06 5.49
CA PHE A 775 8.78 -3.90 6.66
C PHE A 775 9.22 -5.38 6.50
N MET A 776 9.74 -5.84 5.36
CA MET A 776 9.65 -7.28 5.04
C MET A 776 10.93 -8.14 5.06
N GLU A 777 12.14 -7.60 4.95
CA GLU A 777 13.33 -8.45 5.15
C GLU A 777 14.48 -7.69 5.82
N SER A 778 14.78 -8.09 7.05
CA SER A 778 15.99 -7.63 7.72
C SER A 778 17.22 -8.07 6.91
N VAL A 779 18.31 -7.29 6.96
CA VAL A 779 19.57 -7.69 6.31
C VAL A 779 20.02 -9.08 6.77
N GLN A 780 19.68 -9.48 8.00
CA GLN A 780 19.97 -10.81 8.51
C GLN A 780 19.17 -11.91 7.80
N GLU A 781 17.87 -11.73 7.56
CA GLU A 781 17.06 -12.68 6.79
C GLU A 781 17.57 -12.81 5.35
N TYR A 782 17.94 -11.69 4.72
CA TYR A 782 18.58 -11.67 3.41
C TYR A 782 19.84 -12.54 3.36
N ARG A 783 20.73 -12.38 4.37
CA ARG A 783 21.96 -13.19 4.52
C ARG A 783 21.67 -14.67 4.77
N ILE A 784 20.68 -14.97 5.62
CA ILE A 784 20.23 -16.35 5.85
C ILE A 784 19.71 -16.96 4.55
N GLY A 785 18.93 -16.20 3.78
CA GLY A 785 18.45 -16.58 2.46
C GLY A 785 19.59 -16.93 1.50
N ILE A 786 20.62 -16.07 1.40
CA ILE A 786 21.80 -16.32 0.55
C ILE A 786 22.47 -17.65 0.90
N LYS A 787 22.80 -17.84 2.19
CA LYS A 787 23.49 -19.06 2.66
C LYS A 787 22.65 -20.30 2.46
N ARG A 788 21.33 -20.20 2.69
CA ARG A 788 20.38 -21.28 2.44
C ARG A 788 20.32 -21.63 0.95
N LEU A 789 20.18 -20.64 0.06
CA LEU A 789 20.17 -20.89 -1.38
C LEU A 789 21.48 -21.50 -1.86
N GLN A 790 22.63 -20.98 -1.41
CA GLN A 790 23.95 -21.54 -1.71
C GLN A 790 24.06 -23.02 -1.33
N GLY A 791 23.62 -23.38 -0.12
CA GLY A 791 23.61 -24.76 0.37
C GLY A 791 22.66 -25.67 -0.43
N VAL A 792 21.47 -25.16 -0.77
CA VAL A 792 20.48 -25.87 -1.58
C VAL A 792 20.99 -26.15 -2.99
N LEU A 793 21.58 -25.16 -3.66
CA LEU A 793 22.15 -25.31 -4.99
C LEU A 793 23.35 -26.27 -4.99
N THR A 794 24.26 -26.11 -4.03
CA THR A 794 25.47 -26.95 -3.91
C THR A 794 25.15 -28.41 -3.63
N SER A 795 24.16 -28.69 -2.77
CA SER A 795 23.70 -30.05 -2.47
C SER A 795 22.94 -30.72 -3.62
N ARG A 796 22.45 -29.93 -4.57
CA ARG A 796 21.74 -30.39 -5.79
C ARG A 796 22.60 -30.37 -7.05
N GLY A 797 23.92 -30.24 -6.89
CA GLY A 797 24.90 -30.38 -7.96
C GLY A 797 25.28 -29.09 -8.69
N CYS A 798 24.71 -27.93 -8.33
CA CYS A 798 25.08 -26.65 -8.91
C CYS A 798 26.37 -26.12 -8.25
N ARG A 799 27.52 -26.58 -8.75
CA ARG A 799 28.87 -26.13 -8.33
C ARG A 799 29.58 -25.55 -9.53
N LYS A 800 29.84 -24.24 -9.52
CA LYS A 800 30.46 -23.52 -10.65
C LYS A 800 29.72 -23.72 -11.99
N ALA A 801 28.39 -23.82 -11.94
CA ALA A 801 27.56 -24.04 -13.13
C ALA A 801 26.94 -22.73 -13.66
N LEU A 802 26.67 -21.76 -12.77
CA LEU A 802 26.01 -20.50 -13.15
C LEU A 802 26.96 -19.62 -13.97
N THR A 803 26.59 -19.35 -15.21
CA THR A 803 27.27 -18.42 -16.11
C THR A 803 26.68 -17.02 -16.08
N ARG A 804 25.45 -16.87 -15.54
CA ARG A 804 24.76 -15.60 -15.36
C ARG A 804 23.92 -15.61 -14.08
N LEU A 805 24.01 -14.51 -13.34
CA LEU A 805 23.29 -14.30 -12.09
C LEU A 805 22.78 -12.86 -12.06
N ASP A 806 21.45 -12.66 -12.15
CA ASP A 806 20.85 -11.32 -12.05
C ASP A 806 20.30 -11.13 -10.63
N VAL A 807 20.99 -10.29 -9.85
CA VAL A 807 20.72 -10.01 -8.43
C VAL A 807 20.53 -8.52 -8.24
N GLU A 808 19.44 -8.17 -7.57
CA GLU A 808 19.24 -6.85 -6.98
C GLU A 808 20.00 -6.76 -5.66
N ILE A 809 20.92 -5.81 -5.57
CA ILE A 809 21.72 -5.60 -4.37
C ILE A 809 20.96 -4.61 -3.48
N PRO A 810 20.82 -4.89 -2.17
CA PRO A 810 20.19 -3.94 -1.26
C PRO A 810 20.93 -2.60 -1.29
N PRO A 811 20.23 -1.48 -1.01
CA PRO A 811 20.88 -0.19 -0.92
C PRO A 811 21.97 -0.21 0.15
N PHE A 812 23.04 0.56 -0.07
CA PHE A 812 24.20 0.61 0.80
C PHE A 812 23.96 1.59 1.95
N GLU A 813 22.90 1.38 2.74
CA GLU A 813 22.49 2.36 3.76
C GLU A 813 23.30 2.25 5.06
N ASN A 814 23.96 1.11 5.29
CA ASN A 814 24.70 0.85 6.51
C ASN A 814 25.73 -0.28 6.33
N HIS A 815 26.54 -0.53 7.34
CA HIS A 815 27.56 -1.58 7.35
C HIS A 815 26.99 -3.00 7.14
N HIS A 816 25.73 -3.26 7.47
CA HIS A 816 25.14 -4.59 7.23
C HIS A 816 24.96 -4.87 5.74
N SER A 817 24.75 -3.85 4.90
CA SER A 817 24.69 -4.01 3.44
C SER A 817 26.01 -4.54 2.88
N LEU A 818 27.15 -4.18 3.48
CA LEU A 818 28.45 -4.75 3.13
C LEU A 818 28.54 -6.24 3.47
N SER A 819 28.08 -6.65 4.67
CA SER A 819 28.06 -8.08 5.03
C SER A 819 27.17 -8.90 4.08
N ALA A 820 26.05 -8.33 3.63
CA ALA A 820 25.20 -8.95 2.62
C ALA A 820 25.92 -9.08 1.27
N LEU A 821 26.63 -8.04 0.83
CA LEU A 821 27.43 -8.07 -0.40
C LEU A 821 28.54 -9.13 -0.34
N LEU A 822 29.20 -9.28 0.80
CA LEU A 822 30.22 -10.32 1.03
C LEU A 822 29.63 -11.73 0.97
N ASP A 823 28.42 -11.94 1.51
CA ASP A 823 27.73 -13.22 1.38
C ASP A 823 27.35 -13.51 -0.09
N VAL A 824 26.98 -12.50 -0.88
CA VAL A 824 26.76 -12.65 -2.33
C VAL A 824 28.07 -12.97 -3.07
N ASP A 825 29.19 -12.34 -2.71
CA ASP A 825 30.50 -12.67 -3.28
C ASP A 825 30.91 -14.12 -2.97
N GLY A 826 30.63 -14.58 -1.74
CA GLY A 826 30.75 -15.99 -1.34
C GLY A 826 29.87 -16.92 -2.17
N PHE A 827 28.63 -16.51 -2.45
CA PHE A 827 27.74 -17.23 -3.35
C PHE A 827 28.29 -17.31 -4.79
N VAL A 828 28.75 -16.18 -5.35
CA VAL A 828 29.33 -16.10 -6.70
C VAL A 828 30.54 -17.02 -6.81
N SER A 829 31.48 -16.97 -5.86
CA SER A 829 32.67 -17.82 -5.87
C SER A 829 32.37 -19.32 -5.78
N THR A 830 31.25 -19.70 -5.16
CA THR A 830 30.86 -21.11 -4.97
C THR A 830 30.02 -21.66 -6.14
N CYS A 831 29.00 -20.92 -6.56
CA CYS A 831 27.98 -21.39 -7.49
C CYS A 831 28.23 -20.96 -8.94
N CYS A 832 28.95 -19.87 -9.18
CA CYS A 832 29.20 -19.36 -10.53
C CYS A 832 30.44 -19.98 -11.18
N ALA A 833 30.36 -20.19 -12.50
CA ALA A 833 31.41 -20.77 -13.32
C ALA A 833 32.68 -19.92 -13.31
N ARG A 834 32.53 -18.61 -13.13
CA ARG A 834 33.63 -17.66 -13.02
C ARG A 834 33.33 -16.58 -11.97
N PRO A 835 34.35 -16.00 -11.32
CA PRO A 835 34.17 -14.91 -10.37
C PRO A 835 33.81 -13.57 -11.04
N ASP A 836 33.95 -13.46 -12.36
CA ASP A 836 33.65 -12.29 -13.17
C ASP A 836 32.34 -12.42 -13.96
N VAL A 837 31.42 -13.28 -13.49
CA VAL A 837 30.08 -13.39 -14.08
C VAL A 837 29.43 -12.00 -14.06
N PRO A 838 28.88 -11.53 -15.21
CA PRO A 838 28.12 -10.29 -15.23
C PRO A 838 26.94 -10.40 -14.27
N VAL A 839 26.97 -9.61 -13.21
CA VAL A 839 25.83 -9.43 -12.31
C VAL A 839 25.27 -8.05 -12.62
N PRO A 840 24.23 -7.94 -13.46
CA PRO A 840 23.56 -6.66 -13.65
C PRO A 840 22.95 -6.26 -12.32
N THR A 841 23.58 -5.30 -11.65
CA THR A 841 23.10 -4.76 -10.39
C THR A 841 22.06 -3.71 -10.70
N THR A 842 20.78 -4.09 -10.61
CA THR A 842 19.72 -3.10 -10.53
C THR A 842 19.75 -2.53 -9.12
N VAL A 843 19.91 -1.23 -9.01
CA VAL A 843 19.82 -0.51 -7.75
C VAL A 843 18.47 0.19 -7.72
N GLU A 844 17.83 0.14 -6.56
CA GLU A 844 16.47 0.60 -6.39
C GLU A 844 16.28 2.10 -6.66
N LYS A 845 15.05 2.53 -6.90
CA LYS A 845 14.70 3.95 -7.14
C LYS A 845 15.03 4.89 -5.97
N TYR A 846 15.24 4.35 -4.76
CA TYR A 846 15.60 5.09 -3.55
C TYR A 846 16.99 4.72 -3.04
N ALA A 847 17.92 4.43 -3.95
CA ALA A 847 19.29 4.10 -3.60
C ALA A 847 19.95 5.16 -2.72
N SER A 848 20.30 4.77 -1.48
CA SER A 848 21.23 5.48 -0.62
C SER A 848 22.60 4.79 -0.65
N PHE A 849 23.67 5.57 -0.43
CA PHE A 849 25.04 5.07 -0.41
C PHE A 849 25.82 5.64 0.77
N GLU A 850 26.22 4.77 1.69
CA GLU A 850 26.92 5.09 2.94
C GLU A 850 28.44 5.09 2.74
N LEU A 851 29.06 6.25 2.80
CA LEU A 851 30.51 6.42 2.66
C LEU A 851 31.28 5.77 3.82
N SER A 852 30.71 5.68 5.03
CA SER A 852 31.38 5.03 6.15
C SER A 852 31.58 3.53 5.95
N LEU A 853 30.95 2.91 4.92
CA LEU A 853 31.17 1.50 4.56
C LEU A 853 32.64 1.15 4.34
N PHE A 854 33.46 2.12 3.91
CA PHE A 854 34.88 1.94 3.63
C PHE A 854 35.76 1.83 4.89
N TYR A 855 35.19 2.14 6.06
CA TYR A 855 35.82 1.99 7.37
C TYR A 855 35.29 0.78 8.15
N ALA A 856 34.35 0.01 7.59
CA ALA A 856 33.86 -1.20 8.23
C ALA A 856 34.99 -2.21 8.42
N ASP A 857 35.07 -2.82 9.60
CA ASP A 857 36.08 -3.86 9.92
C ASP A 857 36.03 -5.05 8.94
N ASP A 858 34.83 -5.34 8.41
CA ASP A 858 34.60 -6.42 7.44
C ASP A 858 34.96 -6.03 6.00
N PHE A 859 35.36 -4.79 5.71
CA PHE A 859 35.71 -4.38 4.35
C PHE A 859 36.97 -5.11 3.87
N PRO A 860 36.89 -5.88 2.77
CA PRO A 860 37.99 -6.73 2.37
C PRO A 860 39.17 -5.89 1.87
N ALA A 861 40.38 -6.18 2.37
CA ALA A 861 41.60 -5.50 1.93
C ALA A 861 41.86 -5.61 0.41
N ARG A 862 41.29 -6.66 -0.22
CA ARG A 862 41.31 -6.91 -1.66
C ARG A 862 39.90 -7.32 -2.11
N PRO A 863 38.97 -6.36 -2.32
CA PRO A 863 37.63 -6.68 -2.78
C PRO A 863 37.69 -7.33 -4.15
N SER A 864 36.83 -8.33 -4.34
CA SER A 864 36.67 -9.00 -5.62
C SER A 864 36.22 -8.01 -6.71
N ARG A 865 36.38 -8.39 -7.98
CA ARG A 865 35.88 -7.59 -9.10
C ARG A 865 34.36 -7.35 -9.00
N PHE A 866 33.63 -8.35 -8.52
CA PHE A 866 32.19 -8.25 -8.28
C PHE A 866 31.88 -7.17 -7.24
N ILE A 867 32.52 -7.22 -6.06
CA ILE A 867 32.34 -6.23 -4.98
C ILE A 867 32.63 -4.81 -5.50
N LYS A 868 33.75 -4.62 -6.20
CA LYS A 868 34.11 -3.31 -6.78
C LYS A 868 33.03 -2.79 -7.74
N THR A 869 32.57 -3.63 -8.64
CA THR A 869 31.56 -3.26 -9.65
C THR A 869 30.22 -2.94 -8.99
N ALA A 870 29.79 -3.74 -8.01
CA ALA A 870 28.57 -3.53 -7.26
C ALA A 870 28.57 -2.20 -6.50
N ILE A 871 29.68 -1.87 -5.82
CA ILE A 871 29.85 -0.60 -5.12
C ILE A 871 29.84 0.58 -6.10
N GLN A 872 30.54 0.47 -7.24
CA GLN A 872 30.57 1.51 -8.26
C GLN A 872 29.19 1.78 -8.88
N GLU A 873 28.44 0.73 -9.23
CA GLU A 873 27.10 0.90 -9.81
C GLU A 873 26.11 1.41 -8.75
N ALA A 874 26.22 0.96 -7.49
CA ALA A 874 25.44 1.50 -6.40
C ALA A 874 25.67 3.00 -6.19
N ALA A 875 26.92 3.45 -6.17
CA ALA A 875 27.27 4.87 -6.08
C ALA A 875 26.68 5.65 -7.26
N LYS A 876 26.82 5.12 -8.48
CA LYS A 876 26.31 5.76 -9.70
C LYS A 876 24.79 5.97 -9.69
N GLN A 877 24.07 5.02 -9.12
CA GLN A 877 22.61 5.07 -9.01
C GLN A 877 22.11 5.81 -7.77
N ALA A 878 23.00 6.07 -6.80
CA ALA A 878 22.64 6.67 -5.52
C ALA A 878 22.04 8.07 -5.69
N ARG A 879 20.91 8.29 -5.02
CA ARG A 879 20.25 9.59 -4.90
C ARG A 879 20.63 10.31 -3.62
N TYR A 880 20.94 9.52 -2.59
CA TYR A 880 21.38 9.97 -1.28
C TYR A 880 22.78 9.43 -1.04
N VAL A 881 23.70 10.30 -0.67
CA VAL A 881 25.05 9.91 -0.26
C VAL A 881 25.20 10.32 1.19
N THR A 882 25.39 9.35 2.07
CA THR A 882 25.45 9.58 3.51
C THR A 882 26.86 9.30 4.02
N TYR A 883 27.35 10.11 4.95
CA TYR A 883 28.49 9.77 5.79
C TYR A 883 27.99 9.72 7.24
N THR A 884 27.80 8.52 7.74
CA THR A 884 27.33 8.26 9.09
C THR A 884 28.50 8.23 10.07
N ILE A 885 28.52 9.15 11.03
CA ILE A 885 29.51 9.24 12.10
C ILE A 885 29.09 8.33 13.25
N SER A 886 29.91 7.35 13.55
CA SER A 886 29.71 6.38 14.62
C SER A 886 30.76 6.52 15.72
N GLN A 887 30.60 5.76 16.81
CA GLN A 887 31.65 5.62 17.83
C GLN A 887 32.96 5.09 17.22
N GLN A 888 32.89 4.25 16.17
CA GLN A 888 34.06 3.68 15.53
C GLN A 888 34.88 4.76 14.81
N ASP A 889 34.24 5.73 14.17
CA ASP A 889 34.95 6.83 13.48
C ASP A 889 35.76 7.71 14.45
N LEU A 890 35.34 7.76 15.72
CA LEU A 890 36.05 8.48 16.77
C LEU A 890 37.18 7.68 17.42
N THR A 891 37.11 6.35 17.41
CA THR A 891 38.11 5.49 18.08
C THR A 891 39.12 4.90 17.11
N HIS A 892 38.74 4.65 15.86
CA HIS A 892 39.61 4.07 14.83
C HIS A 892 40.29 5.16 13.98
N PRO A 893 41.47 4.88 13.40
CA PRO A 893 42.15 5.80 12.50
C PRO A 893 41.40 5.89 11.15
N VAL A 894 40.49 6.85 11.03
CA VAL A 894 39.77 7.19 9.79
C VAL A 894 40.64 7.98 8.78
N ASP A 895 41.84 8.36 9.19
CA ASP A 895 42.81 9.14 8.42
C ASP A 895 43.72 8.29 7.51
N SER A 896 43.70 6.96 7.68
CA SER A 896 44.65 6.05 7.02
C SER A 896 43.96 4.92 6.23
N PRO A 897 43.07 5.23 5.26
CA PRO A 897 42.42 4.20 4.43
C PRO A 897 43.45 3.43 3.60
N SER A 898 43.17 2.17 3.31
CA SER A 898 44.06 1.36 2.45
C SER A 898 44.12 1.92 1.02
N GLN A 899 45.24 1.72 0.30
CA GLN A 899 45.34 2.15 -1.10
C GLN A 899 44.22 1.55 -1.97
N THR A 900 43.85 0.29 -1.72
CA THR A 900 42.73 -0.35 -2.42
C THR A 900 41.41 0.39 -2.19
N THR A 901 41.17 0.87 -0.96
CA THR A 901 40.01 1.67 -0.61
C THR A 901 40.05 3.02 -1.35
N ILE A 902 41.19 3.70 -1.33
CA ILE A 902 41.40 4.96 -2.05
C ILE A 902 41.12 4.79 -3.55
N ASP A 903 41.63 3.73 -4.17
CA ASP A 903 41.42 3.44 -5.60
C ASP A 903 39.93 3.24 -5.94
N ILE A 904 39.17 2.57 -5.05
CA ILE A 904 37.73 2.38 -5.23
C ILE A 904 36.99 3.70 -5.09
N VAL A 905 37.28 4.46 -4.02
CA VAL A 905 36.65 5.75 -3.74
C VAL A 905 36.89 6.75 -4.88
N ASN A 906 38.12 6.82 -5.41
CA ASN A 906 38.48 7.63 -6.57
C ASN A 906 37.70 7.24 -7.85
N SER A 907 37.24 5.99 -7.94
CA SER A 907 36.48 5.48 -9.09
C SER A 907 34.96 5.65 -8.97
N LEU A 908 34.46 6.09 -7.81
CA LEU A 908 33.03 6.30 -7.61
C LEU A 908 32.55 7.54 -8.37
N SER A 909 31.37 7.41 -8.97
CA SER A 909 30.61 8.51 -9.55
C SER A 909 29.22 8.50 -8.92
N PHE A 910 28.59 9.66 -8.82
CA PHE A 910 27.30 9.84 -8.14
C PHE A 910 26.31 10.54 -9.06
N ASP A 911 26.14 10.00 -10.26
CA ASP A 911 25.41 10.61 -11.39
C ASP A 911 23.99 11.10 -11.04
N LYS A 912 23.34 10.46 -10.05
CA LYS A 912 21.96 10.74 -9.62
C LYS A 912 21.86 11.39 -8.24
N ALA A 913 22.99 11.67 -7.58
CA ALA A 913 22.99 12.22 -6.23
C ALA A 913 22.50 13.66 -6.24
N HIS A 914 21.49 13.92 -5.41
CA HIS A 914 20.98 15.28 -5.18
C HIS A 914 20.89 15.61 -3.69
N ILE A 915 21.16 14.65 -2.80
CA ILE A 915 21.30 14.90 -1.36
C ILE A 915 22.56 14.21 -0.85
N VAL A 916 23.43 14.97 -0.22
CA VAL A 916 24.62 14.51 0.48
C VAL A 916 24.42 14.82 1.96
N THR A 917 24.52 13.84 2.84
CA THR A 917 24.23 13.98 4.28
C THR A 917 25.41 13.56 5.13
N VAL A 918 25.70 14.30 6.19
CA VAL A 918 26.55 13.90 7.30
C VAL A 918 25.66 13.80 8.53
N GLU A 919 25.57 12.63 9.15
CA GLU A 919 24.71 12.44 10.33
C GLU A 919 25.32 11.48 11.34
N ASN A 920 24.84 11.50 12.57
CA ASN A 920 25.27 10.53 13.59
C ASN A 920 24.58 9.18 13.37
N ALA A 921 25.30 8.09 13.65
CA ALA A 921 24.73 6.75 13.69
C ALA A 921 23.53 6.70 14.64
N ARG A 922 22.51 5.89 14.32
CA ARG A 922 21.29 5.84 15.12
C ARG A 922 21.59 5.45 16.57
N GLY A 923 21.31 6.37 17.49
CA GLY A 923 21.54 6.19 18.93
C GLY A 923 22.95 6.54 19.40
N PHE A 924 23.82 6.97 18.50
CA PHE A 924 25.07 7.61 18.84
C PHE A 924 24.83 9.11 19.10
N VAL A 925 25.23 9.57 20.28
CA VAL A 925 25.23 10.99 20.65
C VAL A 925 26.66 11.31 21.10
N PRO A 926 27.43 12.06 20.30
CA PRO A 926 28.79 12.42 20.68
C PRO A 926 28.78 13.27 21.95
N LEU A 927 29.81 13.12 22.80
CA LEU A 927 29.96 13.96 23.98
C LEU A 927 30.18 15.42 23.56
N PRO A 928 29.62 16.41 24.28
CA PRO A 928 29.88 17.82 24.00
C PRO A 928 31.39 18.11 23.94
N GLY A 929 31.83 18.86 22.92
CA GLY A 929 33.24 19.19 22.71
C GLY A 929 34.09 18.07 22.10
N THR A 930 33.49 16.95 21.70
CA THR A 930 34.20 15.91 20.94
C THR A 930 34.77 16.51 19.65
N PRO A 931 36.08 16.39 19.37
CA PRO A 931 36.67 16.96 18.18
C PRO A 931 36.19 16.24 16.92
N SER A 932 35.83 17.01 15.90
CA SER A 932 35.48 16.49 14.57
C SER A 932 36.74 16.04 13.82
N ARG A 933 36.79 14.78 13.37
CA ARG A 933 37.93 14.22 12.62
C ARG A 933 37.72 14.35 11.10
N ALA A 934 38.81 14.56 10.37
CA ALA A 934 38.82 14.53 8.91
C ALA A 934 38.78 13.08 8.42
N SER A 935 37.86 12.79 7.51
CA SER A 935 37.75 11.48 6.87
C SER A 935 38.52 11.50 5.56
N ALA A 936 39.64 10.77 5.50
CA ALA A 936 40.52 10.75 4.34
C ALA A 936 39.83 10.20 3.08
N ILE A 937 38.82 9.31 3.19
CA ILE A 937 38.07 8.85 2.01
C ILE A 937 37.32 9.99 1.32
N ILE A 938 36.82 10.99 2.06
CA ILE A 938 36.06 12.10 1.49
C ILE A 938 36.96 12.96 0.60
N GLU A 939 38.24 13.11 0.97
CA GLU A 939 39.23 13.86 0.18
C GLU A 939 39.44 13.24 -1.21
N HIS A 940 39.28 11.92 -1.33
CA HIS A 940 39.44 11.15 -2.57
C HIS A 940 38.15 11.05 -3.41
N LEU A 941 37.01 11.56 -2.92
CA LEU A 941 35.78 11.58 -3.73
C LEU A 941 35.92 12.52 -4.93
N GLN A 942 35.31 12.14 -6.05
CA GLN A 942 35.11 13.04 -7.18
C GLN A 942 34.10 14.14 -6.82
N GLN A 943 34.06 15.22 -7.62
CA GLN A 943 33.02 16.23 -7.49
C GLN A 943 31.64 15.64 -7.82
N PHE A 944 30.62 16.04 -7.06
CA PHE A 944 29.24 15.65 -7.35
C PHE A 944 28.76 16.31 -8.65
N PRO A 945 27.95 15.62 -9.47
CA PRO A 945 27.53 16.11 -10.76
C PRO A 945 26.62 17.34 -10.63
N THR A 946 26.59 18.15 -11.70
CA THR A 946 25.57 19.19 -11.87
C THR A 946 24.31 18.51 -12.44
N ALA A 947 23.36 18.16 -11.58
CA ALA A 947 22.08 17.60 -11.98
C ALA A 947 21.04 18.70 -12.30
N GLU A 948 19.93 18.34 -12.94
CA GLU A 948 18.79 19.25 -13.19
C GLU A 948 18.22 19.81 -11.87
N ASP A 949 18.24 18.98 -10.82
CA ASP A 949 17.92 19.40 -9.46
C ASP A 949 19.22 19.68 -8.69
N PRO A 950 19.41 20.89 -8.16
CA PRO A 950 20.67 21.28 -7.53
C PRO A 950 20.92 20.47 -6.25
N CYS A 951 22.12 19.91 -6.14
CA CYS A 951 22.49 19.00 -5.06
C CYS A 951 22.51 19.70 -3.70
N SER A 952 22.00 19.04 -2.67
CA SER A 952 21.86 19.52 -1.29
C SER A 952 22.92 18.92 -0.39
N LEU A 953 23.49 19.70 0.53
CA LEU A 953 24.44 19.23 1.56
C LEU A 953 23.85 19.40 2.95
N TRP A 954 23.55 18.30 3.62
CA TRP A 954 22.89 18.24 4.92
C TRP A 954 23.90 17.82 5.98
N VAL A 955 24.02 18.58 7.06
CA VAL A 955 24.84 18.21 8.22
C VAL A 955 23.92 18.16 9.43
N ARG A 956 23.94 17.01 10.12
CA ARG A 956 23.10 16.67 11.28
C ARG A 956 23.93 16.01 12.36
N SER A 957 24.99 16.70 12.75
CA SER A 957 25.89 16.22 13.77
C SER A 957 26.74 17.35 14.31
N SER A 958 26.76 17.50 15.63
CA SER A 958 27.69 18.39 16.34
C SER A 958 29.17 18.07 16.09
N VAL A 959 29.49 16.85 15.63
CA VAL A 959 30.85 16.46 15.22
C VAL A 959 30.99 16.33 13.70
N GLY A 960 29.97 16.74 12.94
CA GLY A 960 29.91 16.68 11.49
C GLY A 960 30.61 17.83 10.76
N GLY A 961 31.11 18.84 11.48
CA GLY A 961 31.71 20.04 10.89
C GLY A 961 32.86 19.75 9.93
N THR A 962 33.84 18.92 10.32
CA THR A 962 35.00 18.61 9.45
C THR A 962 34.61 17.75 8.24
N PRO A 963 33.89 16.61 8.37
CA PRO A 963 33.39 15.87 7.21
C PRO A 963 32.48 16.70 6.30
N GLY A 964 31.60 17.53 6.87
CA GLY A 964 30.72 18.43 6.14
C GLY A 964 31.49 19.45 5.29
N ARG A 965 32.57 20.02 5.84
CA ARG A 965 33.49 20.90 5.09
C ARG A 965 34.20 20.19 3.96
N LEU A 966 34.64 18.95 4.13
CA LEU A 966 35.26 18.18 3.05
C LEU A 966 34.25 17.88 1.94
N LEU A 967 33.02 17.50 2.29
CA LEU A 967 31.94 17.28 1.31
C LEU A 967 31.51 18.57 0.61
N ALA A 968 31.50 19.71 1.31
CA ALA A 968 31.26 21.03 0.73
C ALA A 968 32.22 21.33 -0.42
N GLN A 969 33.51 20.97 -0.29
CA GLN A 969 34.48 21.13 -1.37
C GLN A 969 34.18 20.26 -2.60
N LYS A 970 33.42 19.17 -2.44
CA LYS A 970 33.00 18.27 -3.52
C LYS A 970 31.66 18.66 -4.16
N MET A 971 30.92 19.61 -3.58
CA MET A 971 29.64 20.05 -4.12
C MET A 971 29.79 20.74 -5.50
N PRO A 972 28.77 20.66 -6.37
CA PRO A 972 28.76 21.35 -7.66
C PRO A 972 28.72 22.88 -7.46
N ARG A 973 28.82 23.63 -8.57
CA ARG A 973 28.79 25.10 -8.54
C ARG A 973 27.48 25.66 -7.99
N GLU A 974 26.36 25.04 -8.34
CA GLU A 974 25.02 25.38 -7.85
C GLU A 974 24.57 24.35 -6.81
N VAL A 975 24.40 24.81 -5.57
CA VAL A 975 23.99 24.00 -4.43
C VAL A 975 22.54 24.34 -4.08
N GLY A 976 21.71 23.32 -3.91
CA GLY A 976 20.29 23.46 -3.65
C GLY A 976 20.02 24.00 -2.25
N THR A 977 19.93 23.09 -1.28
CA THR A 977 19.70 23.45 0.12
C THR A 977 20.85 22.99 1.01
N VAL A 978 21.29 23.86 1.92
CA VAL A 978 22.24 23.55 2.99
C VAL A 978 21.56 23.74 4.35
N PRO A 979 20.91 22.71 4.93
CA PRO A 979 20.39 22.76 6.27
C PRO A 979 21.48 22.52 7.32
N PHE A 980 21.41 23.31 8.37
CA PHE A 980 22.10 23.12 9.64
C PHE A 980 21.04 22.81 10.70
N ASP A 981 21.28 21.76 11.46
CA ASP A 981 20.52 21.42 12.66
C ASP A 981 20.84 22.41 13.80
N GLN A 982 20.22 22.20 14.96
CA GLN A 982 20.43 23.03 16.14
C GLN A 982 21.78 22.77 16.83
N ASP A 983 22.35 21.58 16.60
CA ASP A 983 23.55 21.11 17.29
C ASP A 983 24.85 21.61 16.63
N GLU A 984 24.79 22.15 15.40
CA GLU A 984 25.98 22.70 14.73
C GLU A 984 26.39 24.06 15.31
N SER A 985 27.66 24.13 15.71
CA SER A 985 28.25 25.37 16.20
C SER A 985 28.20 26.46 15.12
N ARG A 986 28.14 27.73 15.54
CA ARG A 986 28.26 28.89 14.64
C ARG A 986 29.52 28.80 13.77
N GLU A 987 30.62 28.36 14.36
CA GLU A 987 31.90 28.27 13.68
C GLU A 987 31.90 27.17 12.61
N ASP A 988 31.30 26.01 12.89
CA ASP A 988 31.19 24.94 11.89
C ASP A 988 30.31 25.35 10.70
N ARG A 989 29.21 26.05 10.96
CA ARG A 989 28.35 26.60 9.89
C ARG A 989 29.12 27.58 9.01
N ARG A 990 29.88 28.50 9.61
CA ARG A 990 30.73 29.46 8.89
C ARG A 990 31.80 28.75 8.06
N LEU A 991 32.57 27.85 8.68
CA LEU A 991 33.67 27.13 8.03
C LEU A 991 33.17 26.24 6.89
N MET A 992 31.98 25.66 7.00
CA MET A 992 31.38 24.86 5.95
C MET A 992 30.92 25.71 4.76
N LEU A 993 30.32 26.88 5.01
CA LEU A 993 30.02 27.83 3.95
C LEU A 993 31.31 28.33 3.28
N GLU A 994 32.35 28.66 4.03
CA GLU A 994 33.65 29.02 3.45
C GLU A 994 34.25 27.89 2.61
N ALA A 995 34.02 26.64 2.98
CA ALA A 995 34.47 25.48 2.22
C ALA A 995 33.69 25.25 0.91
N LEU A 996 32.44 25.69 0.83
CA LEU A 996 31.74 25.82 -0.46
C LEU A 996 32.41 26.87 -1.33
N GLY A 997 33.02 27.90 -0.75
CA GLY A 997 33.86 28.86 -1.45
C GLY A 997 33.08 29.91 -2.24
N GLU A 998 33.75 31.02 -2.51
CA GLU A 998 33.18 32.18 -3.19
C GLU A 998 32.76 31.92 -4.66
N GLY A 999 33.23 30.85 -5.28
CA GLY A 999 32.87 30.49 -6.66
C GLY A 999 31.48 29.84 -6.81
N ARG A 1000 30.85 29.45 -5.70
CA ARG A 1000 29.59 28.69 -5.69
C ARG A 1000 28.38 29.57 -5.32
N GLU A 1001 27.20 29.08 -5.68
CA GLU A 1001 25.91 29.66 -5.32
C GLU A 1001 25.05 28.64 -4.57
N VAL A 1002 24.50 29.03 -3.42
CA VAL A 1002 23.58 28.25 -2.61
C VAL A 1002 22.18 28.86 -2.75
N ARG A 1003 21.20 28.06 -3.19
CA ARG A 1003 19.83 28.53 -3.35
C ARG A 1003 19.17 28.78 -1.99
N THR A 1004 19.32 27.87 -1.04
CA THR A 1004 18.71 28.04 0.28
C THR A 1004 19.64 27.53 1.38
N VAL A 1005 19.92 28.37 2.36
CA VAL A 1005 20.48 27.93 3.63
C VAL A 1005 19.33 27.79 4.63
N ARG A 1006 19.28 26.68 5.37
CA ARG A 1006 18.31 26.49 6.45
C ARG A 1006 19.01 26.32 7.78
N VAL A 1007 18.44 26.86 8.84
CA VAL A 1007 18.99 26.82 10.20
C VAL A 1007 17.84 26.46 11.12
N GLY A 1008 17.88 25.28 11.75
CA GLY A 1008 16.81 24.80 12.64
C GLY A 1008 15.83 23.80 12.00
N HIS A 1009 14.69 23.59 12.68
CA HIS A 1009 13.90 22.36 12.62
C HIS A 1009 13.41 21.98 11.22
N TRP A 1010 13.90 20.85 10.70
CA TRP A 1010 13.17 20.04 9.72
C TRP A 1010 12.66 18.71 10.32
N LYS A 1011 13.30 18.20 11.40
CA LYS A 1011 12.91 17.03 12.20
C LYS A 1011 13.30 17.05 13.71
N GLY A 1012 13.96 18.09 14.22
CA GLY A 1012 14.37 18.19 15.63
C GLY A 1012 14.36 19.64 16.13
N ASP A 1013 14.29 19.87 17.45
CA ASP A 1013 13.82 21.10 18.10
C ASP A 1013 14.27 22.43 17.45
N PRO A 1014 13.39 23.46 17.42
CA PRO A 1014 13.77 24.76 16.86
C PRO A 1014 14.92 25.38 17.66
N ILE A 1015 15.79 26.14 17.01
CA ILE A 1015 16.97 26.72 17.68
C ILE A 1015 16.50 27.72 18.74
N SER A 1016 16.96 27.56 19.98
CA SER A 1016 16.62 28.49 21.04
C SER A 1016 17.20 29.88 20.74
N LEU A 1017 16.34 30.90 20.70
CA LEU A 1017 16.71 32.30 20.49
C LEU A 1017 17.70 32.81 21.55
N ALA A 1018 17.74 32.19 22.74
CA ALA A 1018 18.66 32.52 23.82
C ALA A 1018 20.12 32.17 23.48
N HIS A 1019 20.36 31.23 22.57
CA HIS A 1019 21.71 30.93 22.10
C HIS A 1019 22.16 32.01 21.12
N ARG A 1020 23.19 32.78 21.49
CA ARG A 1020 23.80 33.77 20.58
C ARG A 1020 24.35 33.08 19.33
N GLY A 1021 24.18 33.73 18.18
CA GLY A 1021 24.87 33.37 16.93
C GLY A 1021 24.09 32.69 15.79
N PRO A 1022 22.76 32.53 15.77
CA PRO A 1022 22.08 31.98 14.59
C PRO A 1022 22.08 32.96 13.40
N PHE A 1023 22.22 34.26 13.66
CA PHE A 1023 22.24 35.33 12.64
C PHE A 1023 23.65 35.83 12.29
N GLU A 1024 24.70 35.21 12.84
CA GLU A 1024 26.07 35.69 12.70
C GLU A 1024 26.90 34.77 11.80
N GLY A 1025 27.89 35.33 11.10
CA GLY A 1025 28.87 34.55 10.31
C GLY A 1025 28.52 34.31 8.84
N TRP A 1026 27.40 34.85 8.35
CA TRP A 1026 26.93 34.65 6.97
C TRP A 1026 27.64 35.49 5.90
N GLY A 1027 28.25 36.61 6.30
CA GLY A 1027 28.87 37.60 5.42
C GLY A 1027 30.37 37.42 5.19
N SER A 1028 30.92 36.23 5.43
CA SER A 1028 32.37 36.02 5.25
C SER A 1028 32.77 36.16 3.77
N PRO A 1029 33.87 36.86 3.43
CA PRO A 1029 34.32 37.02 2.05
C PRO A 1029 34.51 35.69 1.30
N GLY A 1030 34.88 34.61 2.01
CA GLY A 1030 35.07 33.28 1.42
C GLY A 1030 33.78 32.47 1.18
N SER A 1031 32.61 32.99 1.58
CA SER A 1031 31.34 32.26 1.50
C SER A 1031 30.70 32.30 0.09
N PRO A 1032 29.88 31.30 -0.26
CA PRO A 1032 29.14 31.27 -1.51
C PRO A 1032 28.12 32.42 -1.58
N ALA A 1033 27.61 32.68 -2.78
CA ALA A 1033 26.44 33.53 -2.92
C ALA A 1033 25.21 32.77 -2.37
N ILE A 1034 24.46 33.33 -1.45
CA ILE A 1034 23.30 32.68 -0.82
C ILE A 1034 22.05 33.42 -1.27
N ARG A 1035 21.09 32.76 -1.95
CA ARG A 1035 19.85 33.42 -2.39
C ARG A 1035 18.84 33.58 -1.25
N ASP A 1036 18.57 32.48 -0.55
CA ASP A 1036 17.55 32.44 0.49
C ASP A 1036 18.14 31.93 1.81
N ILE A 1037 17.76 32.52 2.94
CA ILE A 1037 18.06 32.02 4.28
C ILE A 1037 16.74 31.74 5.00
N HIS A 1038 16.58 30.55 5.54
CA HIS A 1038 15.43 30.17 6.36
C HIS A 1038 15.91 29.81 7.76
N ILE A 1039 15.28 30.37 8.79
CA ILE A 1039 15.66 30.13 10.18
C ILE A 1039 14.41 29.75 10.97
N ASP A 1040 14.48 28.67 11.73
CA ASP A 1040 13.41 28.19 12.60
C ASP A 1040 13.86 28.29 14.06
N PHE A 1041 13.09 29.02 14.86
CA PHE A 1041 13.44 29.39 16.23
C PHE A 1041 12.46 28.84 17.25
N SER A 1042 12.96 28.59 18.45
CA SER A 1042 12.14 28.47 19.66
C SER A 1042 12.43 29.68 20.52
N VAL A 1043 11.39 30.25 21.11
CA VAL A 1043 11.53 31.29 22.13
C VAL A 1043 11.45 30.59 23.48
N SER A 1044 12.42 30.86 24.36
CA SER A 1044 12.38 30.35 25.73
C SER A 1044 11.17 30.96 26.43
N ASP A 1045 10.40 30.16 27.17
CA ASP A 1045 9.26 30.65 27.96
C ASP A 1045 9.68 31.65 29.05
N GLU A 1046 10.97 31.74 29.36
CA GLU A 1046 11.54 32.72 30.28
C GLU A 1046 11.71 34.12 29.66
N LEU A 1047 11.70 34.23 28.33
CA LEU A 1047 11.84 35.51 27.64
C LEU A 1047 10.47 36.17 27.51
N GLU A 1048 10.38 37.41 28.01
CA GLU A 1048 9.19 38.23 27.82
C GLU A 1048 8.96 38.48 26.30
N PRO A 1049 7.71 38.42 25.80
CA PRO A 1049 7.41 38.49 24.36
C PRO A 1049 7.99 39.70 23.62
N LEU A 1050 8.00 40.89 24.24
CA LEU A 1050 8.61 42.08 23.65
C LEU A 1050 10.13 41.95 23.60
N ALA A 1051 10.78 41.47 24.66
CA ALA A 1051 12.22 41.20 24.66
C ALA A 1051 12.62 40.16 23.59
N ALA A 1052 11.82 39.11 23.40
CA ALA A 1052 12.03 38.14 22.33
C ALA A 1052 11.87 38.76 20.93
N ALA A 1053 10.85 39.60 20.74
CA ALA A 1053 10.61 40.31 19.49
C ALA A 1053 11.73 41.32 19.17
N GLU A 1054 12.27 42.03 20.17
CA GLU A 1054 13.44 42.91 20.02
C GLU A 1054 14.66 42.12 19.58
N LEU A 1055 14.90 40.97 20.21
CA LEU A 1055 16.00 40.09 19.86
C LEU A 1055 15.89 39.57 18.41
N VAL A 1056 14.68 39.20 17.97
CA VAL A 1056 14.42 38.81 16.56
C VAL A 1056 14.70 39.98 15.62
N ARG A 1057 14.19 41.19 15.91
CA ARG A 1057 14.40 42.39 15.09
C ARG A 1057 15.88 42.72 14.95
N ASP A 1058 16.60 42.80 16.06
CA ASP A 1058 18.00 43.22 16.09
C ASP A 1058 18.90 42.19 15.40
N SER A 1059 18.59 40.91 15.58
CA SER A 1059 19.35 39.85 14.93
C SER A 1059 19.05 39.76 13.42
N LEU A 1060 17.80 39.97 13.01
CA LEU A 1060 17.43 40.08 11.60
C LEU A 1060 18.13 41.29 10.94
N ALA A 1061 18.14 42.45 11.59
CA ALA A 1061 18.86 43.62 11.11
C ALA A 1061 20.36 43.36 10.98
N THR A 1062 20.95 42.64 11.92
CA THR A 1062 22.37 42.22 11.84
C THR A 1062 22.62 41.33 10.63
N LEU A 1063 21.77 40.34 10.36
CA LEU A 1063 21.88 39.45 9.21
C LEU A 1063 21.75 40.20 7.88
N LEU A 1064 20.75 41.07 7.76
CA LEU A 1064 20.49 41.82 6.52
C LEU A 1064 21.62 42.80 6.20
N ASN A 1065 22.27 43.36 7.23
CA ASN A 1065 23.43 44.25 7.08
C ASN A 1065 24.77 43.51 6.98
N ALA A 1066 24.80 42.17 7.12
CA ALA A 1066 26.04 41.39 7.09
C ALA A 1066 26.69 41.33 5.69
N GLY A 1067 26.06 41.86 4.64
CA GLY A 1067 26.62 41.86 3.29
C GLY A 1067 26.63 40.48 2.63
N VAL A 1068 25.66 39.62 2.96
CA VAL A 1068 25.53 38.28 2.37
C VAL A 1068 25.34 38.40 0.86
N ARG A 1069 26.35 37.98 0.10
CA ARG A 1069 26.35 38.08 -1.36
C ARG A 1069 25.20 37.27 -1.96
N GLY A 1070 24.44 37.88 -2.86
CA GLY A 1070 23.35 37.23 -3.57
C GLY A 1070 22.04 37.09 -2.78
N LEU A 1071 21.98 37.55 -1.52
CA LEU A 1071 20.80 37.42 -0.67
C LEU A 1071 19.61 38.16 -1.27
N ARG A 1072 18.49 37.43 -1.39
CA ARG A 1072 17.21 37.90 -1.93
C ARG A 1072 16.11 37.81 -0.88
N ARG A 1073 16.14 36.76 -0.07
CA ARG A 1073 15.07 36.48 0.88
C ARG A 1073 15.60 35.91 2.20
N VAL A 1074 15.06 36.39 3.31
CA VAL A 1074 15.20 35.76 4.63
C VAL A 1074 13.82 35.39 5.13
N VAL A 1075 13.63 34.17 5.64
CA VAL A 1075 12.39 33.70 6.26
C VAL A 1075 12.71 33.27 7.68
N VAL A 1076 12.06 33.89 8.66
CA VAL A 1076 12.15 33.52 10.06
C VAL A 1076 10.81 32.90 10.48
N LEU A 1077 10.86 31.65 10.96
CA LEU A 1077 9.71 30.91 11.48
C LEU A 1077 9.80 30.88 13.00
N LEU A 1078 8.72 31.26 13.66
CA LEU A 1078 8.60 31.31 15.12
C LEU A 1078 7.32 30.59 15.56
N PRO A 1079 7.35 29.77 16.62
CA PRO A 1079 6.18 29.08 17.12
C PRO A 1079 5.12 30.09 17.52
N MET A 1080 3.86 29.76 17.23
CA MET A 1080 2.74 30.64 17.50
C MET A 1080 2.46 30.73 19.01
N GLN A 1081 3.06 31.72 19.66
CA GLN A 1081 2.64 32.22 20.97
C GLN A 1081 1.89 33.54 20.75
N HIS A 1082 0.64 33.64 21.22
CA HIS A 1082 -0.25 34.77 20.89
C HIS A 1082 0.35 36.14 21.22
N ASP A 1083 1.04 36.25 22.36
CA ASP A 1083 1.66 37.50 22.80
C ASP A 1083 2.91 37.85 21.99
N LEU A 1084 3.68 36.84 21.56
CA LEU A 1084 4.86 37.02 20.71
C LEU A 1084 4.49 37.52 19.31
N ASP A 1085 3.42 37.01 18.69
CA ASP A 1085 2.94 37.49 17.39
C ASP A 1085 2.55 38.98 17.47
N GLY A 1086 1.88 39.39 18.55
CA GLY A 1086 1.55 40.78 18.82
C GLY A 1086 2.80 41.66 18.96
N ALA A 1087 3.76 41.24 19.79
CA ALA A 1087 5.02 41.95 20.01
C ALA A 1087 5.86 42.07 18.73
N ILE A 1088 5.94 41.01 17.93
CA ILE A 1088 6.66 41.04 16.64
C ILE A 1088 6.03 42.03 15.68
N ARG A 1089 4.70 42.09 15.57
CA ARG A 1089 4.05 43.07 14.69
C ARG A 1089 4.20 44.50 15.18
N GLN A 1090 4.27 44.69 16.48
CA GLN A 1090 4.53 46.00 17.06
C GLN A 1090 5.93 46.50 16.68
N LEU A 1091 6.94 45.62 16.66
CA LEU A 1091 8.33 45.99 16.36
C LEU A 1091 8.73 45.87 14.88
N LEU A 1092 8.08 44.96 14.15
CA LEU A 1092 8.28 44.66 12.73
C LEU A 1092 6.92 44.75 12.01
N PRO A 1093 6.35 45.96 11.87
CA PRO A 1093 5.09 46.12 11.17
C PRO A 1093 5.23 45.71 9.70
N ASP A 1094 4.13 45.26 9.09
CA ASP A 1094 4.12 44.86 7.67
C ASP A 1094 4.66 46.00 6.79
N LYS A 1095 5.61 45.64 5.92
CA LYS A 1095 6.37 46.51 5.01
C LYS A 1095 7.37 47.47 5.66
N VAL A 1096 7.82 47.21 6.89
CA VAL A 1096 8.97 47.95 7.44
C VAL A 1096 10.23 47.69 6.60
N GLU A 1097 11.02 48.73 6.35
CA GLU A 1097 12.29 48.60 5.62
C GLU A 1097 13.46 48.45 6.59
N ILE A 1098 14.33 47.46 6.35
CA ILE A 1098 15.56 47.23 7.10
C ILE A 1098 16.70 47.09 6.09
N GLY A 1099 17.51 48.14 5.94
CA GLY A 1099 18.52 48.22 4.88
C GLY A 1099 17.85 48.16 3.51
N ASP A 1100 18.37 47.32 2.61
CA ASP A 1100 17.81 47.11 1.27
C ASP A 1100 16.66 46.09 1.25
N PHE A 1101 15.98 45.83 2.36
CA PHE A 1101 14.94 44.78 2.45
C PHE A 1101 13.63 45.31 3.00
N THR A 1102 12.51 44.84 2.44
CA THR A 1102 11.16 45.03 2.96
C THR A 1102 10.75 43.80 3.77
N ILE A 1103 10.31 44.02 5.00
CA ILE A 1103 9.83 42.97 5.91
C ILE A 1103 8.32 42.78 5.73
N ILE A 1104 7.87 41.53 5.63
CA ILE A 1104 6.48 41.12 5.54
C ILE A 1104 6.19 40.20 6.73
N THR A 1105 5.16 40.52 7.50
CA THR A 1105 4.71 39.68 8.62
C THR A 1105 3.35 39.06 8.28
N ASP A 1106 3.29 37.73 8.09
CA ASP A 1106 2.07 37.03 7.66
C ASP A 1106 1.32 36.36 8.85
N PRO A 1107 0.12 36.86 9.22
CA PRO A 1107 -0.74 36.24 10.24
C PRO A 1107 -1.27 34.85 9.90
N ARG A 1108 -1.35 34.50 8.62
CA ARG A 1108 -2.36 33.54 8.14
C ARG A 1108 -1.94 32.08 8.26
N ARG A 1109 -0.75 31.78 8.78
CA ARG A 1109 -0.29 30.41 8.99
C ARG A 1109 -0.61 29.96 10.41
N THR A 1110 -1.51 29.00 10.52
CA THR A 1110 -2.17 28.57 11.78
C THR A 1110 -1.25 27.95 12.85
N ARG A 1111 0.08 27.93 12.66
CA ARG A 1111 1.04 27.34 13.61
C ARG A 1111 2.33 28.14 13.78
N TRP A 1112 2.59 29.16 12.95
CA TRP A 1112 3.87 29.88 12.93
C TRP A 1112 3.68 31.35 12.61
N THR A 1113 4.36 32.21 13.35
CA THR A 1113 4.58 33.60 12.93
C THR A 1113 5.71 33.61 11.91
N VAL A 1114 5.41 34.08 10.70
CA VAL A 1114 6.39 34.14 9.60
C VAL A 1114 6.80 35.59 9.37
N VAL A 1115 8.09 35.85 9.52
CA VAL A 1115 8.72 37.13 9.16
C VAL A 1115 9.56 36.91 7.91
N GLU A 1116 9.17 37.51 6.79
CA GLU A 1116 9.91 37.43 5.53
C GLU A 1116 10.56 38.76 5.19
N ALA A 1117 11.88 38.80 4.99
CA ALA A 1117 12.58 39.94 4.43
C ALA A 1117 12.83 39.70 2.94
N HIS A 1118 12.39 40.61 2.06
CA HIS A 1118 12.62 40.55 0.62
C HIS A 1118 13.49 41.72 0.18
N ARG A 1119 14.53 41.47 -0.59
CA ARG A 1119 15.40 42.53 -1.09
C ARG A 1119 14.62 43.45 -2.03
N ILE A 1120 14.70 44.75 -1.79
CA ILE A 1120 14.15 45.81 -2.64
C ILE A 1120 14.96 45.78 -3.93
N GLY A 1121 14.30 45.45 -5.03
CA GLY A 1121 14.91 45.23 -6.34
C GLY A 1121 14.08 45.88 -7.45
#